data_AF-A0A6I6A8S5-F1
#
_entry.id   AF-A0A6I6A8S5-F1
#
_cell.length_a   1.000
_cell.length_b   1.000
_cell.length_c   1.000
_cell.angle_alpha   90.00
_cell.angle_beta   90.00
_cell.angle_gamma   90.00
#
_symmetry.space_group_name_H-M   'P 1'
#
loop_
_entity.id
_entity.type
_entity.pdbx_description
1 polymer ?
#
loop_
_entity_poly.entity_id
_entity_poly.type
_entity_poly.pdbx_seq_one_letter_code
_entity_poly.pdbx_strand_id
1 'polypeptide(L)'
;MSGEQVRNRAGFAWYGKLSASCLVVLAVLVVTSLPDSEAAPRRKPVRKKPPEKKEEPLPPRFMVKSKPVDPVKQASALRSAEEIDRLVEANYKKYNVKPNPMTDDAQFLRRIYLDITGTIPTYRETKYFLASRHPDKRQRLIDRLLDSDGYASHYYNYWADVLRYTDRLNNNVDGAPYRQWIKQSLAENKPWDKMVSEMITAEGLIWENPATGYMQRDSGMPLDNMNNTVRIFLGTRIGCAQCHDHPFDRWKQKEFYEMAAFTFGTSTRASGNDKRYYMEGDPNRRLRQEYQDLDQDEKDRRRNQGRFNRMIRVNMMVVNDQANRKIRLPHDYAYSDAKPKSVVEPKTIFGEAVVVKPGETPREAFARWMVSKNNPRFAKTIANRLWKQTFGRGQIEPVDDMMDDTVAENPELMKHLEAEMKRLNFDMKEYLRILYNTKTYQRQASTEDVPLSEYYHFPGPVLRRMTAEQAWDSFLTLAVVKPEEYRELPAEMETEIISVDLNKASAREVLDADEQKREEIDRTRYKREKKYKYKGQLLARASELPSPVSPSHFLRTFGQSDRELISASSDSGSVPQVLFMFNGPVTHMMLEKGSTIYNNVIESKSLKEGIEVVFMTILNRYPDSDELKLAMEEIETNGAAGYGNVIWALVNTREFLFIQ
;
A
#
# COMPACT_ATOMS: atom_id res chain seq x y z
N MET A 1 -39.78 -55.12 -28.42
CA MET A 1 -39.45 -55.23 -29.85
C MET A 1 -38.15 -54.44 -30.03
N SER A 2 -36.97 -55.07 -30.03
CA SER A 2 -36.37 -55.87 -31.12
C SER A 2 -35.97 -54.99 -32.33
N GLY A 3 -34.70 -54.87 -32.71
CA GLY A 3 -33.45 -55.38 -32.10
C GLY A 3 -32.39 -55.70 -33.16
N GLU A 4 -31.14 -55.93 -32.70
CA GLU A 4 -30.07 -56.62 -33.43
C GLU A 4 -29.48 -55.89 -34.69
N GLN A 5 -28.22 -56.11 -35.12
CA GLN A 5 -27.10 -56.90 -34.58
C GLN A 5 -25.73 -56.39 -35.10
N VAL A 6 -24.62 -56.90 -34.51
CA VAL A 6 -23.29 -57.13 -35.15
C VAL A 6 -22.46 -55.89 -35.54
N ARG A 7 -21.13 -55.76 -35.38
CA ARG A 7 -19.96 -56.33 -34.62
C ARG A 7 -18.86 -55.22 -34.74
N ASN A 8 -17.69 -55.16 -34.09
CA ASN A 8 -16.88 -55.98 -33.18
C ASN A 8 -15.90 -54.99 -32.46
N ARG A 9 -15.11 -55.29 -31.42
CA ARG A 9 -14.90 -56.49 -30.58
C ARG A 9 -14.51 -56.02 -29.15
N ALA A 10 -14.48 -56.95 -28.20
CA ALA A 10 -14.17 -56.80 -26.78
C ALA A 10 -12.82 -56.14 -26.39
N GLY A 11 -12.84 -55.41 -25.28
CA GLY A 11 -11.80 -55.51 -24.24
C GLY A 11 -12.40 -56.14 -22.98
N PHE A 12 -11.59 -56.47 -21.96
CA PHE A 12 -12.06 -56.69 -20.58
C PHE A 12 -10.89 -56.60 -19.59
N ALA A 13 -11.19 -56.31 -18.31
CA ALA A 13 -10.21 -56.22 -17.23
C ALA A 13 -10.34 -57.41 -16.26
N TRP A 14 -9.22 -58.03 -15.91
CA TRP A 14 -8.99 -58.76 -14.65
C TRP A 14 -7.52 -59.18 -14.54
N TYR A 15 -6.97 -59.28 -13.33
CA TYR A 15 -6.03 -60.35 -12.96
C TYR A 15 -5.84 -60.42 -11.44
N GLY A 16 -6.57 -61.35 -10.80
CA GLY A 16 -6.24 -61.86 -9.48
C GLY A 16 -5.43 -63.16 -9.60
N LYS A 17 -4.28 -63.21 -8.92
CA LYS A 17 -3.48 -64.39 -8.51
C LYS A 17 -3.82 -65.78 -9.10
N LEU A 18 -2.85 -66.35 -9.82
CA LEU A 18 -2.50 -67.77 -9.64
C LEU A 18 -1.62 -67.86 -8.36
N SER A 19 -1.69 -68.81 -7.41
CA SER A 19 -2.09 -70.24 -7.36
C SER A 19 -1.06 -71.20 -7.98
N ALA A 20 -0.64 -72.31 -7.36
CA ALA A 20 -0.76 -72.83 -5.99
C ALA A 20 0.37 -73.88 -5.79
N SER A 21 0.76 -74.32 -4.59
CA SER A 21 0.27 -75.53 -3.89
C SER A 21 1.43 -76.07 -3.00
N CYS A 22 1.28 -76.82 -1.90
CA CYS A 22 0.13 -77.14 -1.06
C CYS A 22 0.59 -77.52 0.37
N LEU A 23 -0.33 -77.45 1.33
CA LEU A 23 -0.26 -78.02 2.69
C LEU A 23 -0.80 -79.48 2.69
N VAL A 24 -0.56 -80.42 3.63
CA VAL A 24 0.31 -80.58 4.83
C VAL A 24 1.00 -82.00 4.72
N VAL A 25 1.75 -82.63 5.64
CA VAL A 25 1.58 -83.04 7.07
C VAL A 25 2.98 -83.36 7.68
N LEU A 26 3.11 -83.40 9.01
CA LEU A 26 4.35 -83.62 9.81
C LEU A 26 5.00 -85.01 9.66
N ALA A 27 6.35 -85.06 9.81
CA ALA A 27 7.07 -86.13 10.54
C ALA A 27 8.44 -85.62 11.06
N VAL A 28 8.94 -86.22 12.16
CA VAL A 28 10.10 -85.81 12.98
C VAL A 28 11.42 -86.42 12.51
N LEU A 29 12.54 -85.65 12.49
CA LEU A 29 13.86 -86.06 13.03
C LEU A 29 14.92 -84.92 13.02
N VAL A 30 16.11 -85.20 13.58
CA VAL A 30 17.16 -84.28 14.11
C VAL A 30 18.54 -84.95 13.84
N VAL A 31 19.75 -84.36 13.83
CA VAL A 31 20.38 -83.19 14.52
C VAL A 31 21.56 -82.62 13.69
N THR A 32 21.97 -81.36 13.98
CA THR A 32 23.35 -80.76 14.01
C THR A 32 23.47 -79.44 13.23
N SER A 33 24.25 -78.42 13.62
CA SER A 33 24.81 -77.97 14.93
C SER A 33 25.39 -76.55 14.80
N LEU A 34 25.23 -75.66 15.80
CA LEU A 34 25.89 -74.34 15.89
C LEU A 34 27.25 -74.44 16.63
N PRO A 35 28.28 -73.63 16.30
CA PRO A 35 28.56 -72.35 17.03
C PRO A 35 29.32 -71.29 16.14
N ASP A 36 29.79 -70.08 16.53
CA ASP A 36 29.59 -69.17 17.68
C ASP A 36 29.99 -67.68 17.40
N SER A 37 29.69 -66.79 18.37
CA SER A 37 30.45 -65.59 18.82
C SER A 37 30.59 -64.28 18.00
N GLU A 38 30.12 -63.21 18.66
CA GLU A 38 30.61 -61.81 18.79
C GLU A 38 31.61 -61.16 17.80
N ALA A 39 31.19 -60.01 17.23
CA ALA A 39 32.08 -58.86 16.95
C ALA A 39 31.30 -57.53 16.84
N ALA A 40 31.71 -56.48 17.56
CA ALA A 40 31.03 -55.18 17.55
C ALA A 40 31.42 -54.27 16.36
N PRO A 41 30.46 -53.60 15.68
CA PRO A 41 30.74 -52.78 14.51
C PRO A 41 31.39 -51.43 14.86
N ARG A 42 32.51 -51.12 14.20
CA ARG A 42 33.32 -49.91 14.42
C ARG A 42 32.57 -48.62 14.03
N ARG A 43 32.73 -47.55 14.83
CA ARG A 43 32.21 -46.20 14.49
C ARG A 43 32.82 -45.71 13.17
N LYS A 44 31.98 -45.32 12.20
CA LYS A 44 32.43 -44.68 10.94
C LYS A 44 32.99 -43.28 11.24
N PRO A 45 34.06 -42.84 10.53
CA PRO A 45 34.63 -41.50 10.74
C PRO A 45 33.63 -40.41 10.33
N VAL A 46 33.56 -39.35 11.13
CA VAL A 46 32.71 -38.19 10.85
C VAL A 46 33.24 -37.48 9.59
N ARG A 47 32.42 -37.42 8.53
CA ARG A 47 32.69 -36.53 7.39
C ARG A 47 32.75 -35.10 7.92
N LYS A 48 33.91 -34.43 7.77
CA LYS A 48 34.00 -32.98 8.00
C LYS A 48 32.89 -32.29 7.19
N LYS A 49 32.17 -31.34 7.79
CA LYS A 49 31.29 -30.45 7.01
C LYS A 49 32.11 -29.85 5.87
N PRO A 50 31.55 -29.69 4.65
CA PRO A 50 32.13 -28.82 3.65
C PRO A 50 32.40 -27.44 4.28
N PRO A 51 33.48 -26.74 3.89
CA PRO A 51 33.65 -25.35 4.30
C PRO A 51 32.39 -24.58 3.89
N GLU A 52 31.86 -23.75 4.79
CA GLU A 52 30.71 -22.92 4.47
C GLU A 52 31.07 -22.05 3.26
N LYS A 53 30.31 -22.20 2.17
CA LYS A 53 30.44 -21.28 1.04
C LYS A 53 30.20 -19.89 1.61
N LYS A 54 31.19 -19.00 1.51
CA LYS A 54 30.99 -17.57 1.79
C LYS A 54 29.74 -17.15 1.03
N GLU A 55 28.68 -16.75 1.73
CA GLU A 55 27.52 -16.19 1.05
C GLU A 55 27.99 -14.98 0.25
N GLU A 56 27.58 -14.91 -1.02
CA GLU A 56 27.79 -13.69 -1.80
C GLU A 56 27.11 -12.52 -1.07
N PRO A 57 27.71 -11.32 -1.06
CA PRO A 57 27.11 -10.17 -0.39
C PRO A 57 25.70 -9.95 -0.92
N LEU A 58 24.75 -9.73 0.00
CA LEU A 58 23.36 -9.52 -0.36
C LEU A 58 23.22 -8.27 -1.25
N PRO A 59 22.32 -8.30 -2.26
CA PRO A 59 22.03 -7.13 -3.06
C PRO A 59 21.69 -5.87 -2.24
N PRO A 60 21.99 -4.66 -2.77
CA PRO A 60 21.55 -3.43 -2.14
C PRO A 60 20.02 -3.39 -2.04
N ARG A 61 19.52 -2.58 -1.10
CA ARG A 61 18.09 -2.42 -0.84
C ARG A 61 17.72 -0.97 -0.69
N PHE A 62 16.52 -0.62 -1.17
CA PHE A 62 15.90 0.63 -0.76
C PHE A 62 15.73 0.62 0.77
N MET A 63 16.12 1.71 1.43
CA MET A 63 16.07 1.85 2.88
C MET A 63 15.23 3.06 3.25
N VAL A 64 13.95 2.80 3.49
CA VAL A 64 13.10 3.68 4.29
C VAL A 64 13.75 3.84 5.66
N LYS A 65 13.84 5.08 6.17
CA LYS A 65 14.22 5.37 7.56
C LYS A 65 13.25 6.38 8.14
N SER A 66 12.35 5.93 9.01
CA SER A 66 11.40 6.81 9.68
C SER A 66 12.11 7.76 10.64
N LYS A 67 11.90 9.07 10.45
CA LYS A 67 12.38 10.14 11.32
C LYS A 67 11.49 10.19 12.57
N PRO A 68 12.05 10.24 13.78
CA PRO A 68 11.25 10.33 15.00
C PRO A 68 10.33 11.57 15.07
N VAL A 69 9.26 11.46 15.85
CA VAL A 69 8.51 12.61 16.36
C VAL A 69 9.41 13.51 17.21
N ASP A 70 9.09 14.79 17.27
CA ASP A 70 9.85 15.79 18.02
C ASP A 70 9.51 15.68 19.51
N PRO A 71 10.47 15.35 20.40
CA PRO A 71 10.20 15.25 21.83
C PRO A 71 9.72 16.58 22.43
N VAL A 72 10.16 17.72 21.90
CA VAL A 72 9.79 19.06 22.39
C VAL A 72 8.31 19.36 22.11
N LYS A 73 7.76 18.83 21.01
CA LYS A 73 6.34 19.00 20.67
C LYS A 73 5.40 18.18 21.56
N GLN A 74 5.86 17.14 22.26
CA GLN A 74 5.01 16.19 23.01
C GLN A 74 4.04 16.90 23.95
N ALA A 75 4.54 17.80 24.80
CA ALA A 75 3.71 18.55 25.74
C ALA A 75 2.71 19.52 25.05
N SER A 76 2.99 19.95 23.82
CA SER A 76 2.01 20.71 23.01
C SER A 76 0.95 19.80 22.41
N ALA A 77 1.34 18.60 21.94
CA ALA A 77 0.43 17.65 21.32
C ALA A 77 -0.62 17.13 22.32
N LEU A 78 -0.23 16.90 23.57
CA LEU A 78 -1.15 16.53 24.65
C LEU A 78 -2.20 17.62 24.93
N ARG A 79 -1.80 18.89 24.98
CA ARG A 79 -2.76 20.01 25.18
C ARG A 79 -3.73 20.17 24.00
N SER A 80 -3.27 19.92 22.78
CA SER A 80 -4.15 19.91 21.61
C SER A 80 -5.13 18.72 21.63
N ALA A 81 -4.71 17.57 22.16
CA ALA A 81 -5.59 16.42 22.34
C ALA A 81 -6.66 16.68 23.41
N GLU A 82 -6.29 17.32 24.53
CA GLU A 82 -7.22 17.78 25.58
C GLU A 82 -8.24 18.81 25.05
N GLU A 83 -7.82 19.72 24.16
CA GLU A 83 -8.70 20.70 23.51
C GLU A 83 -9.67 20.03 22.52
N ILE A 84 -9.21 19.06 21.74
CA ILE A 84 -10.09 18.24 20.87
C ILE A 84 -11.13 17.49 21.71
N ASP A 85 -10.71 16.81 22.78
CA ASP A 85 -11.64 16.14 23.70
C ASP A 85 -12.65 17.12 24.30
N ARG A 86 -12.24 18.34 24.66
CA ARG A 86 -13.15 19.38 25.17
C ARG A 86 -14.22 19.76 24.15
N LEU A 87 -13.85 19.91 22.87
CA LEU A 87 -14.77 20.26 21.79
C LEU A 87 -15.72 19.11 21.41
N VAL A 88 -15.26 17.86 21.55
CA VAL A 88 -16.11 16.65 21.43
C VAL A 88 -17.05 16.52 22.64
N GLU A 89 -16.56 16.71 23.87
CA GLU A 89 -17.36 16.66 25.10
C GLU A 89 -18.40 17.79 25.20
N ALA A 90 -18.16 18.94 24.56
CA ALA A 90 -19.18 19.97 24.34
C ALA A 90 -20.30 19.48 23.41
N ASN A 91 -19.95 18.75 22.35
CA ASN A 91 -20.90 18.15 21.41
C ASN A 91 -21.81 17.12 22.12
N TYR A 92 -21.23 16.25 22.96
CA TYR A 92 -21.99 15.28 23.78
C TYR A 92 -23.07 15.97 24.63
N LYS A 93 -22.72 17.06 25.32
CA LYS A 93 -23.64 17.82 26.18
C LYS A 93 -24.75 18.51 25.39
N LYS A 94 -24.43 19.02 24.19
CA LYS A 94 -25.37 19.72 23.30
C LYS A 94 -26.39 18.77 22.66
N TYR A 95 -25.99 17.55 22.32
CA TYR A 95 -26.82 16.57 21.60
C TYR A 95 -27.24 15.35 22.45
N ASN A 96 -27.01 15.38 23.77
CA ASN A 96 -27.32 14.32 24.73
C ASN A 96 -26.71 12.94 24.36
N VAL A 97 -25.51 12.95 23.78
CA VAL A 97 -24.81 11.73 23.36
C VAL A 97 -24.00 11.16 24.52
N LYS A 98 -24.16 9.85 24.78
CA LYS A 98 -23.38 9.12 25.77
C LYS A 98 -22.06 8.66 25.13
N PRO A 99 -20.88 9.03 25.66
CA PRO A 99 -19.62 8.51 25.15
C PRO A 99 -19.41 7.04 25.50
N ASN A 100 -18.68 6.33 24.63
CA ASN A 100 -18.35 4.92 24.83
C ASN A 100 -17.35 4.76 26.01
N PRO A 101 -17.26 3.55 26.61
CA PRO A 101 -16.24 3.24 27.61
C PRO A 101 -14.82 3.47 27.07
N MET A 102 -13.85 3.65 27.98
CA MET A 102 -12.43 3.63 27.57
C MET A 102 -12.02 2.22 27.16
N THR A 103 -11.12 2.10 26.18
CA THR A 103 -10.50 0.82 25.82
C THR A 103 -9.66 0.26 26.97
N ASP A 104 -9.68 -1.05 27.14
CA ASP A 104 -8.61 -1.73 27.88
C ASP A 104 -7.27 -1.66 27.11
N ASP A 105 -6.19 -2.10 27.75
CA ASP A 105 -4.86 -2.03 27.15
C ASP A 105 -4.62 -3.00 25.99
N ALA A 106 -5.38 -4.10 25.86
CA ALA A 106 -5.28 -5.02 24.72
C ALA A 106 -6.03 -4.47 23.50
N GLN A 107 -7.25 -3.94 23.71
CA GLN A 107 -8.01 -3.21 22.70
C GLN A 107 -7.21 -2.01 22.16
N PHE A 108 -6.67 -1.16 23.05
CA PHE A 108 -5.82 -0.04 22.66
C PHE A 108 -4.58 -0.50 21.87
N LEU A 109 -3.86 -1.51 22.37
CA LEU A 109 -2.66 -2.07 21.75
C LEU A 109 -2.95 -2.57 20.33
N ARG A 110 -4.00 -3.38 20.14
CA ARG A 110 -4.37 -3.92 18.82
C ARG A 110 -4.72 -2.81 17.85
N ARG A 111 -5.55 -1.85 18.28
CA ARG A 111 -5.98 -0.72 17.47
C ARG A 111 -4.81 0.16 17.02
N ILE A 112 -3.94 0.57 17.93
CA ILE A 112 -2.88 1.56 17.63
C ILE A 112 -1.79 1.00 16.71
N TYR A 113 -1.49 -0.31 16.78
CA TYR A 113 -0.64 -0.98 15.80
C TYR A 113 -1.30 -1.04 14.42
N LEU A 114 -2.60 -1.35 14.34
CA LEU A 114 -3.31 -1.41 13.06
C LEU A 114 -3.46 -0.04 12.41
N ASP A 115 -3.68 1.01 13.19
CA ASP A 115 -3.84 2.39 12.71
C ASP A 115 -2.51 3.07 12.36
N ILE A 116 -1.40 2.72 13.01
CA ILE A 116 -0.09 3.33 12.70
C ILE A 116 0.74 2.44 11.77
N THR A 117 0.97 1.18 12.12
CA THR A 117 1.90 0.31 11.37
C THR A 117 1.22 -0.62 10.38
N GLY A 118 -0.12 -0.68 10.37
CA GLY A 118 -0.88 -1.51 9.46
C GLY A 118 -0.78 -3.02 9.77
N THR A 119 -0.44 -3.38 11.00
CA THR A 119 -0.23 -4.78 11.44
C THR A 119 -0.88 -5.00 12.79
N ILE A 120 -1.14 -6.26 13.14
CA ILE A 120 -1.23 -6.64 14.56
C ILE A 120 0.16 -6.54 15.23
N PRO A 121 0.24 -6.30 16.55
CA PRO A 121 1.48 -6.47 17.31
C PRO A 121 1.93 -7.93 17.34
N THR A 122 3.24 -8.19 17.46
CA THR A 122 3.74 -9.54 17.72
C THR A 122 3.39 -10.01 19.13
N TYR A 123 3.41 -11.33 19.37
CA TYR A 123 3.27 -11.92 20.71
C TYR A 123 4.22 -11.29 21.74
N ARG A 124 5.47 -11.06 21.34
CA ARG A 124 6.51 -10.49 22.20
C ARG A 124 6.19 -9.04 22.59
N GLU A 125 5.77 -8.22 21.64
CA GLU A 125 5.35 -6.83 21.91
C GLU A 125 4.10 -6.77 22.77
N THR A 126 3.13 -7.66 22.50
CA THR A 126 1.90 -7.82 23.28
C THR A 126 2.23 -8.12 24.74
N LYS A 127 3.07 -9.13 24.99
CA LYS A 127 3.52 -9.54 26.33
C LYS A 127 4.23 -8.40 27.06
N TYR A 128 5.12 -7.67 26.39
CA TYR A 128 5.80 -6.52 27.01
C TYR A 128 4.87 -5.33 27.29
N PHE A 129 3.91 -5.04 26.41
CA PHE A 129 2.99 -3.92 26.61
C PHE A 129 1.98 -4.21 27.73
N LEU A 130 1.36 -5.39 27.75
CA LEU A 130 0.38 -5.74 28.78
C LEU A 130 1.03 -5.89 30.17
N ALA A 131 2.27 -6.39 30.25
CA ALA A 131 3.02 -6.44 31.51
C ALA A 131 3.51 -5.06 32.02
N SER A 132 3.55 -4.03 31.16
CA SER A 132 4.06 -2.70 31.51
C SER A 132 3.12 -1.95 32.46
N ARG A 133 3.68 -1.42 33.56
CA ARG A 133 3.00 -0.57 34.55
C ARG A 133 3.39 0.91 34.48
N HIS A 134 4.06 1.34 33.41
CA HIS A 134 4.41 2.76 33.23
C HIS A 134 3.14 3.60 33.00
N PRO A 135 2.96 4.75 33.69
CA PRO A 135 1.73 5.55 33.58
C PRO A 135 1.56 6.18 32.19
N ASP A 136 2.65 6.38 31.46
CA ASP A 136 2.72 6.92 30.11
C ASP A 136 2.85 5.84 29.03
N LYS A 137 2.59 4.55 29.36
CA LYS A 137 2.80 3.40 28.44
C LYS A 137 2.13 3.58 27.07
N ARG A 138 0.93 4.18 27.02
CA ARG A 138 0.19 4.44 25.78
C ARG A 138 0.86 5.53 24.94
N GLN A 139 1.27 6.64 25.56
CA GLN A 139 1.99 7.74 24.91
C GLN A 139 3.33 7.25 24.33
N ARG A 140 4.10 6.49 25.13
CA ARG A 140 5.36 5.85 24.70
C ARG A 140 5.21 4.82 23.58
N LEU A 141 4.00 4.25 23.41
CA LEU A 141 3.72 3.34 22.30
C LEU A 141 3.38 4.13 21.03
N ILE A 142 2.52 5.16 21.12
CA ILE A 142 2.17 6.04 20.00
C ILE A 142 3.44 6.62 19.37
N ASP A 143 4.31 7.24 20.18
CA ASP A 143 5.57 7.82 19.71
C ASP A 143 6.45 6.75 19.01
N ARG A 144 6.67 5.59 19.64
CA ARG A 144 7.47 4.49 19.06
C ARG A 144 6.92 3.97 17.72
N LEU A 145 5.61 3.90 17.56
CA LEU A 145 5.00 3.39 16.32
C LEU A 145 5.11 4.43 15.20
N LEU A 146 4.91 5.73 15.50
CA LEU A 146 5.14 6.83 14.57
C LEU A 146 6.63 6.93 14.16
N ASP A 147 7.54 6.61 15.08
CA ASP A 147 8.99 6.53 14.84
C ASP A 147 9.43 5.30 14.02
N SER A 148 8.52 4.35 13.74
CA SER A 148 8.85 3.12 13.03
C SER A 148 8.77 3.26 11.51
N ASP A 149 9.50 2.41 10.77
CA ASP A 149 9.29 2.26 9.32
C ASP A 149 7.93 1.64 8.99
N GLY A 150 7.26 1.04 9.98
CA GLY A 150 5.89 0.55 9.88
C GLY A 150 4.90 1.66 9.55
N TYR A 151 5.05 2.84 10.16
CA TYR A 151 4.28 4.04 9.84
C TYR A 151 4.39 4.41 8.36
N ALA A 152 5.62 4.65 7.87
CA ALA A 152 5.84 5.10 6.49
C ALA A 152 5.37 4.07 5.45
N SER A 153 5.51 2.79 5.78
CA SER A 153 5.06 1.66 4.96
C SER A 153 3.53 1.49 4.95
N HIS A 154 2.84 1.69 6.07
CA HIS A 154 1.36 1.67 6.11
C HIS A 154 0.76 2.90 5.42
N TYR A 155 1.21 4.09 5.78
CA TYR A 155 0.72 5.35 5.22
C TYR A 155 1.04 5.50 3.73
N TYR A 156 2.10 4.84 3.22
CA TYR A 156 2.31 4.74 1.77
C TYR A 156 1.12 4.06 1.07
N ASN A 157 0.51 3.01 1.64
CA ASN A 157 -0.59 2.31 0.97
C ASN A 157 -1.82 3.22 0.81
N TYR A 158 -2.18 3.96 1.88
CA TYR A 158 -3.23 4.98 1.84
C TYR A 158 -2.90 6.09 0.82
N TRP A 159 -1.71 6.68 0.92
CA TRP A 159 -1.32 7.78 0.04
C TRP A 159 -1.15 7.35 -1.42
N ALA A 160 -0.76 6.10 -1.69
CA ALA A 160 -0.66 5.57 -3.04
C ALA A 160 -2.03 5.40 -3.70
N ASP A 161 -3.09 5.03 -2.96
CA ASP A 161 -4.46 5.02 -3.48
C ASP A 161 -4.98 6.46 -3.70
N VAL A 162 -4.81 7.34 -2.72
CA VAL A 162 -5.20 8.76 -2.82
C VAL A 162 -4.48 9.49 -3.98
N LEU A 163 -3.19 9.22 -4.18
CA LEU A 163 -2.38 9.81 -5.26
C LEU A 163 -2.47 9.03 -6.58
N ARG A 164 -3.31 7.99 -6.66
CA ARG A 164 -3.50 7.15 -7.86
C ARG A 164 -2.17 6.61 -8.43
N TYR A 165 -1.31 6.08 -7.55
CA TYR A 165 0.02 5.59 -7.90
C TYR A 165 0.00 4.13 -8.40
N THR A 166 0.61 3.91 -9.57
CA THR A 166 0.87 2.58 -10.14
C THR A 166 2.34 2.44 -10.59
N ASP A 167 2.84 1.21 -10.62
CA ASP A 167 4.20 0.87 -11.07
C ASP A 167 4.41 1.10 -12.58
N ARG A 168 3.32 1.29 -13.32
CA ARG A 168 3.32 1.57 -14.76
C ARG A 168 2.41 2.77 -15.01
N LEU A 169 3.00 3.96 -14.91
CA LEU A 169 2.33 5.22 -15.21
C LEU A 169 2.03 5.33 -16.72
N ASN A 170 1.20 6.31 -17.12
CA ASN A 170 0.83 6.51 -18.52
C ASN A 170 2.03 6.52 -19.48
N ASN A 171 1.85 5.97 -20.67
CA ASN A 171 2.91 5.69 -21.67
C ASN A 171 3.93 4.62 -21.23
N ASN A 172 3.62 3.86 -20.16
CA ASN A 172 4.46 2.80 -19.58
C ASN A 172 5.83 3.34 -19.12
N VAL A 173 5.78 4.45 -18.38
CA VAL A 173 6.89 4.95 -17.56
C VAL A 173 7.00 4.08 -16.30
N ASP A 174 8.21 3.94 -15.76
CA ASP A 174 8.44 3.20 -14.52
C ASP A 174 8.06 4.04 -13.30
N GLY A 175 7.14 3.54 -12.47
CA GLY A 175 6.70 4.24 -11.26
C GLY A 175 7.69 4.14 -10.09
N ALA A 176 8.66 3.21 -10.13
CA ALA A 176 9.50 2.87 -8.98
C ALA A 176 10.22 4.06 -8.30
N PRO A 177 10.82 5.05 -9.02
CA PRO A 177 11.42 6.21 -8.37
C PRO A 177 10.40 7.04 -7.59
N TYR A 178 9.21 7.27 -8.17
CA TYR A 178 8.14 8.04 -7.54
C TYR A 178 7.56 7.31 -6.31
N ARG A 179 7.39 5.97 -6.37
CA ARG A 179 7.07 5.14 -5.19
C ARG A 179 8.06 5.34 -4.06
N GLN A 180 9.36 5.26 -4.37
CA GLN A 180 10.41 5.39 -3.37
C GLN A 180 10.47 6.82 -2.80
N TRP A 181 10.23 7.86 -3.61
CA TRP A 181 10.07 9.24 -3.13
C TRP A 181 8.84 9.45 -2.22
N ILE A 182 7.69 8.81 -2.49
CA ILE A 182 6.53 8.85 -1.57
C ILE A 182 6.91 8.20 -0.24
N LYS A 183 7.45 6.97 -0.29
CA LYS A 183 7.86 6.20 0.91
C LYS A 183 8.89 6.95 1.75
N GLN A 184 9.88 7.56 1.10
CA GLN A 184 10.92 8.34 1.77
C GLN A 184 10.37 9.65 2.35
N SER A 185 9.54 10.39 1.60
CA SER A 185 8.93 11.63 2.08
C SER A 185 8.05 11.42 3.32
N LEU A 186 7.29 10.33 3.37
CA LEU A 186 6.51 9.95 4.55
C LEU A 186 7.41 9.55 5.74
N ALA A 187 8.51 8.85 5.48
CA ALA A 187 9.45 8.41 6.50
C ALA A 187 10.22 9.58 7.12
N GLU A 188 10.78 10.47 6.31
CA GLU A 188 11.48 11.69 6.72
C GLU A 188 10.57 12.73 7.39
N ASN A 189 9.26 12.46 7.45
CA ASN A 189 8.20 13.36 7.89
C ASN A 189 8.29 14.71 7.15
N LYS A 190 8.37 14.63 5.81
CA LYS A 190 8.31 15.79 4.92
C LYS A 190 6.92 16.42 5.07
N PRO A 191 6.81 17.73 5.38
CA PRO A 191 5.53 18.41 5.50
C PRO A 191 4.67 18.29 4.24
N TRP A 192 3.35 18.19 4.41
CA TRP A 192 2.43 17.97 3.29
C TRP A 192 2.42 19.14 2.29
N ASP A 193 2.65 20.38 2.72
CA ASP A 193 2.83 21.51 1.80
C ASP A 193 4.07 21.35 0.90
N LYS A 194 5.15 20.72 1.41
CA LYS A 194 6.36 20.44 0.62
C LYS A 194 6.14 19.28 -0.34
N MET A 195 5.52 18.18 0.12
CA MET A 195 5.13 17.07 -0.77
C MET A 195 4.25 17.55 -1.93
N VAL A 196 3.23 18.37 -1.65
CA VAL A 196 2.30 18.88 -2.67
C VAL A 196 2.95 19.92 -3.58
N SER A 197 3.78 20.81 -3.04
CA SER A 197 4.54 21.75 -3.87
C SER A 197 5.48 21.02 -4.82
N GLU A 198 6.28 20.07 -4.32
CA GLU A 198 7.20 19.25 -5.12
C GLU A 198 6.45 18.50 -6.23
N MET A 199 5.33 17.82 -5.93
CA MET A 199 4.53 17.09 -6.93
C MET A 199 3.95 17.98 -8.03
N ILE A 200 3.65 19.26 -7.75
CA ILE A 200 3.09 20.18 -8.75
C ILE A 200 4.19 20.85 -9.57
N THR A 201 5.28 21.33 -8.94
CA THR A 201 6.34 22.09 -9.63
C THR A 201 7.44 21.22 -10.23
N ALA A 202 7.43 19.90 -10.04
CA ALA A 202 8.48 19.03 -10.56
C ALA A 202 8.66 19.11 -12.09
N GLU A 203 9.92 19.16 -12.53
CA GLU A 203 10.37 19.08 -13.91
C GLU A 203 11.54 18.10 -14.05
N GLY A 204 11.85 17.68 -15.28
CA GLY A 204 12.93 16.74 -15.59
C GLY A 204 12.44 15.31 -15.85
N LEU A 205 13.38 14.35 -15.82
CA LEU A 205 13.09 12.92 -15.90
C LEU A 205 12.71 12.35 -14.53
N ILE A 206 11.93 11.27 -14.50
CA ILE A 206 11.41 10.68 -13.25
C ILE A 206 12.48 10.08 -12.33
N TRP A 207 13.71 9.92 -12.82
CA TRP A 207 14.86 9.48 -12.02
C TRP A 207 15.77 10.63 -11.56
N GLU A 208 15.70 11.79 -12.21
CA GLU A 208 16.36 13.02 -11.77
C GLU A 208 15.49 13.72 -10.71
N ASN A 209 14.17 13.72 -10.93
CA ASN A 209 13.18 14.32 -10.07
C ASN A 209 11.95 13.40 -9.93
N PRO A 210 11.97 12.46 -8.97
CA PRO A 210 10.88 11.49 -8.75
C PRO A 210 9.48 12.09 -8.54
N ALA A 211 9.38 13.31 -8.02
CA ALA A 211 8.08 13.97 -7.83
C ALA A 211 7.35 14.25 -9.16
N THR A 212 8.06 14.26 -10.29
CA THR A 212 7.44 14.35 -11.64
C THR A 212 6.44 13.23 -11.91
N GLY A 213 6.56 12.08 -11.23
CA GLY A 213 5.62 10.96 -11.35
C GLY A 213 4.15 11.35 -11.11
N TYR A 214 3.88 12.37 -10.29
CA TYR A 214 2.52 12.92 -10.11
C TYR A 214 1.93 13.48 -11.41
N MET A 215 2.74 14.19 -12.20
CA MET A 215 2.35 14.73 -13.51
C MET A 215 2.38 13.63 -14.60
N GLN A 216 3.35 12.72 -14.54
CA GLN A 216 3.46 11.64 -15.52
C GLN A 216 2.32 10.60 -15.41
N ARG A 217 1.71 10.44 -14.21
CA ARG A 217 0.50 9.62 -13.99
C ARG A 217 -0.58 9.90 -15.04
N ASP A 218 -0.96 11.16 -15.21
CA ASP A 218 -2.03 11.56 -16.14
C ASP A 218 -1.46 12.04 -17.49
N SER A 219 -0.28 11.55 -17.89
CA SER A 219 0.40 11.98 -19.12
C SER A 219 -0.50 11.86 -20.35
N GLY A 220 -0.81 13.00 -20.96
CA GLY A 220 -1.74 13.15 -22.09
C GLY A 220 -3.13 13.70 -21.72
N MET A 221 -3.48 13.77 -20.43
CA MET A 221 -4.84 14.06 -19.92
C MET A 221 -4.82 15.28 -18.97
N PRO A 222 -4.55 16.51 -19.47
CA PRO A 222 -4.32 17.68 -18.62
C PRO A 222 -5.55 18.16 -17.85
N LEU A 223 -6.77 17.90 -18.36
CA LEU A 223 -8.01 18.28 -17.69
C LEU A 223 -8.30 17.35 -16.52
N ASP A 224 -8.15 16.04 -16.74
CA ASP A 224 -8.24 15.01 -15.71
C ASP A 224 -7.17 15.20 -14.63
N ASN A 225 -5.95 15.62 -15.00
CA ASN A 225 -4.92 15.99 -14.04
C ASN A 225 -5.36 17.14 -13.12
N MET A 226 -5.94 18.22 -13.66
CA MET A 226 -6.46 19.33 -12.85
C MET A 226 -7.63 18.88 -11.96
N ASN A 227 -8.60 18.15 -12.51
CA ASN A 227 -9.75 17.59 -11.76
C ASN A 227 -9.27 16.74 -10.56
N ASN A 228 -8.37 15.78 -10.80
CA ASN A 228 -7.78 14.96 -9.75
C ASN A 228 -6.96 15.81 -8.76
N THR A 229 -6.20 16.81 -9.21
CA THR A 229 -5.41 17.68 -8.34
C THR A 229 -6.29 18.46 -7.35
N VAL A 230 -7.41 19.01 -7.81
CA VAL A 230 -8.39 19.70 -6.94
C VAL A 230 -9.08 18.71 -6.00
N ARG A 231 -9.52 17.55 -6.49
CA ARG A 231 -10.19 16.51 -5.66
C ARG A 231 -9.27 15.92 -4.58
N ILE A 232 -7.97 15.74 -4.87
CA ILE A 232 -6.98 15.24 -3.90
C ILE A 232 -6.68 16.30 -2.83
N PHE A 233 -6.23 17.49 -3.24
CA PHE A 233 -5.63 18.47 -2.32
C PHE A 233 -6.63 19.48 -1.74
N LEU A 234 -7.71 19.80 -2.45
CA LEU A 234 -8.73 20.75 -2.03
C LEU A 234 -10.05 20.07 -1.64
N GLY A 235 -10.25 18.81 -2.02
CA GLY A 235 -11.35 17.98 -1.53
C GLY A 235 -12.71 18.27 -2.18
N THR A 236 -12.73 18.91 -3.35
CA THR A 236 -13.96 19.28 -4.08
C THR A 236 -13.95 18.66 -5.48
N ARG A 237 -15.11 18.23 -5.98
CA ARG A 237 -15.25 17.61 -7.31
C ARG A 237 -15.69 18.65 -8.34
N ILE A 238 -14.75 19.07 -9.19
CA ILE A 238 -15.03 20.00 -10.31
C ILE A 238 -15.22 19.28 -11.65
N GLY A 239 -15.25 17.94 -11.66
CA GLY A 239 -15.22 17.12 -12.88
C GLY A 239 -16.36 17.38 -13.87
N CYS A 240 -17.61 17.55 -13.43
CA CYS A 240 -18.71 17.84 -14.36
C CYS A 240 -18.54 19.22 -15.04
N ALA A 241 -17.91 20.18 -14.34
CA ALA A 241 -17.56 21.50 -14.88
C ALA A 241 -16.53 21.46 -16.03
N GLN A 242 -15.99 20.29 -16.37
CA GLN A 242 -15.25 20.10 -17.63
C GLN A 242 -16.16 20.24 -18.87
N CYS A 243 -17.42 19.78 -18.78
CA CYS A 243 -18.32 19.67 -19.95
C CYS A 243 -19.51 20.64 -19.91
N HIS A 244 -20.02 20.98 -18.72
CA HIS A 244 -21.12 21.90 -18.50
C HIS A 244 -21.09 22.44 -17.07
N ASP A 245 -21.75 23.56 -16.78
CA ASP A 245 -21.97 24.05 -15.41
C ASP A 245 -22.42 22.91 -14.47
N HIS A 246 -21.82 22.84 -13.28
CA HIS A 246 -22.04 21.74 -12.34
C HIS A 246 -23.53 21.68 -11.93
N PRO A 247 -24.20 20.50 -11.99
CA PRO A 247 -25.65 20.43 -11.84
C PRO A 247 -26.12 20.51 -10.38
N PHE A 248 -25.21 20.30 -9.42
CA PHE A 248 -25.51 20.22 -7.97
C PHE A 248 -24.59 21.10 -7.09
N ASP A 249 -23.74 21.93 -7.68
CA ASP A 249 -22.81 22.83 -6.98
C ASP A 249 -22.55 24.06 -7.89
N ARG A 250 -21.91 25.12 -7.40
CA ARG A 250 -21.84 26.40 -8.12
C ARG A 250 -20.89 26.44 -9.33
N TRP A 251 -20.00 25.45 -9.48
CA TRP A 251 -18.85 25.52 -10.38
C TRP A 251 -19.23 25.69 -11.84
N LYS A 252 -18.73 26.77 -12.45
CA LYS A 252 -18.99 27.10 -13.86
C LYS A 252 -18.03 26.41 -14.81
N GLN A 253 -18.46 26.13 -16.04
CA GLN A 253 -17.57 25.50 -17.03
C GLN A 253 -16.31 26.37 -17.26
N LYS A 254 -16.45 27.70 -17.29
CA LYS A 254 -15.32 28.62 -17.37
C LYS A 254 -14.36 28.52 -16.19
N GLU A 255 -14.87 28.39 -14.97
CA GLU A 255 -14.05 28.27 -13.75
C GLU A 255 -13.17 27.01 -13.77
N PHE A 256 -13.66 25.90 -14.33
CA PHE A 256 -12.84 24.71 -14.55
C PHE A 256 -11.69 24.97 -15.53
N TYR A 257 -11.94 25.68 -16.63
CA TYR A 257 -10.90 26.02 -17.62
C TYR A 257 -9.92 27.08 -17.10
N GLU A 258 -10.38 28.02 -16.25
CA GLU A 258 -9.54 28.99 -15.53
C GLU A 258 -8.59 28.29 -14.55
N MET A 259 -9.02 27.20 -13.89
CA MET A 259 -8.14 26.34 -13.09
C MET A 259 -7.19 25.52 -13.98
N ALA A 260 -7.70 24.86 -15.02
CA ALA A 260 -6.89 24.03 -15.91
C ALA A 260 -5.80 24.83 -16.64
N ALA A 261 -6.02 26.12 -16.90
CA ALA A 261 -5.03 27.02 -17.49
C ALA A 261 -3.70 27.11 -16.71
N PHE A 262 -3.69 26.84 -15.40
CA PHE A 262 -2.46 26.80 -14.60
C PHE A 262 -1.52 25.65 -14.99
N THR A 263 -2.04 24.47 -15.30
CA THR A 263 -1.24 23.27 -15.60
C THR A 263 -1.31 22.82 -17.06
N PHE A 264 -2.20 23.37 -17.89
CA PHE A 264 -2.32 23.01 -19.32
C PHE A 264 -1.06 23.30 -20.14
N GLY A 265 -0.20 24.23 -19.66
CA GLY A 265 1.13 24.48 -20.22
C GLY A 265 2.09 23.28 -20.09
N THR A 266 1.89 22.42 -19.09
CA THR A 266 2.77 21.27 -18.81
C THR A 266 2.74 20.26 -19.94
N SER A 267 3.91 19.89 -20.46
CA SER A 267 4.12 18.67 -21.23
C SER A 267 4.80 17.62 -20.36
N THR A 268 4.35 16.37 -20.45
CA THR A 268 4.99 15.19 -19.84
C THR A 268 5.98 14.51 -20.80
N ARG A 269 6.21 15.11 -21.97
CA ARG A 269 7.15 14.63 -22.98
C ARG A 269 7.89 15.80 -23.63
N ALA A 270 9.19 15.67 -23.83
CA ALA A 270 9.97 16.61 -24.64
C ALA A 270 9.70 16.38 -26.14
N SER A 271 9.56 17.46 -26.90
CA SER A 271 9.59 17.39 -28.36
C SER A 271 11.03 17.16 -28.82
N GLY A 272 11.25 16.37 -29.89
CA GLY A 272 12.59 16.17 -30.46
C GLY A 272 13.25 17.48 -30.91
N ASN A 273 12.46 18.52 -31.22
CA ASN A 273 12.96 19.84 -31.59
C ASN A 273 13.08 20.82 -30.39
N ASP A 274 12.86 20.37 -29.15
CA ASP A 274 12.96 21.20 -27.96
C ASP A 274 14.43 21.38 -27.54
N LYS A 275 15.02 22.49 -27.98
CA LYS A 275 16.45 22.81 -27.76
C LYS A 275 16.87 22.97 -26.30
N ARG A 276 15.93 22.94 -25.34
CA ARG A 276 16.23 22.86 -23.91
C ARG A 276 16.78 21.48 -23.50
N TYR A 277 16.43 20.44 -24.25
CA TYR A 277 16.80 19.04 -23.97
C TYR A 277 17.63 18.42 -25.09
N TYR A 278 17.39 18.81 -26.35
CA TYR A 278 18.04 18.23 -27.52
C TYR A 278 18.70 19.32 -28.38
N MET A 279 20.02 19.47 -28.24
CA MET A 279 20.75 20.60 -28.82
C MET A 279 20.99 20.46 -30.33
N GLU A 280 21.24 19.23 -30.79
CA GLU A 280 21.65 18.90 -32.15
C GLU A 280 20.48 18.52 -33.10
N GLY A 281 19.24 18.61 -32.61
CA GLY A 281 18.02 18.22 -33.33
C GLY A 281 17.37 16.96 -32.78
N ASP A 282 16.33 16.44 -33.44
CA ASP A 282 15.52 15.31 -32.95
C ASP A 282 16.34 14.01 -32.82
N PRO A 283 16.67 13.56 -31.60
CA PRO A 283 17.48 12.37 -31.42
C PRO A 283 16.67 11.11 -31.72
N ASN A 284 15.34 11.13 -31.53
CA ASN A 284 14.46 10.03 -31.91
C ASN A 284 14.41 9.86 -33.44
N ARG A 285 14.65 10.92 -34.22
CA ARG A 285 14.89 10.78 -35.66
C ARG A 285 16.27 10.20 -35.95
N ARG A 286 17.34 10.81 -35.41
CA ARG A 286 18.74 10.38 -35.61
C ARG A 286 18.92 8.88 -35.28
N LEU A 287 18.57 8.50 -34.06
CA LEU A 287 18.70 7.13 -33.55
C LEU A 287 17.87 6.11 -34.36
N ARG A 288 16.72 6.49 -34.93
CA ARG A 288 15.93 5.60 -35.79
C ARG A 288 16.58 5.33 -37.15
N GLN A 289 17.33 6.28 -37.68
CA GLN A 289 18.08 6.11 -38.92
C GLN A 289 19.28 5.19 -38.64
N GLU A 290 20.10 5.52 -37.64
CA GLU A 290 21.22 4.67 -37.20
C GLU A 290 20.78 3.22 -36.91
N TYR A 291 19.62 3.01 -36.27
CA TYR A 291 19.09 1.67 -35.98
C TYR A 291 18.70 0.86 -37.22
N GLN A 292 18.32 1.52 -38.32
CA GLN A 292 18.06 0.85 -39.60
C GLN A 292 19.39 0.43 -40.26
N ASP A 293 20.42 1.26 -40.11
CA ASP A 293 21.76 1.05 -40.67
C ASP A 293 22.62 0.06 -39.84
N LEU A 294 22.17 -0.34 -38.64
CA LEU A 294 22.85 -1.35 -37.82
C LEU A 294 22.80 -2.74 -38.46
N ASP A 295 23.99 -3.33 -38.64
CA ASP A 295 24.17 -4.74 -39.00
C ASP A 295 23.63 -5.65 -37.88
N GLN A 296 22.54 -6.35 -38.19
CA GLN A 296 21.75 -7.21 -37.30
C GLN A 296 20.99 -8.22 -38.16
N ASP A 297 20.98 -9.49 -37.73
CA ASP A 297 20.08 -10.50 -38.26
C ASP A 297 18.61 -10.05 -38.14
N GLU A 298 17.81 -10.34 -39.17
CA GLU A 298 16.41 -9.89 -39.24
C GLU A 298 15.54 -10.41 -38.06
N LYS A 299 15.91 -11.56 -37.49
CA LYS A 299 15.30 -12.11 -36.27
C LYS A 299 15.58 -11.24 -35.05
N ASP A 300 16.83 -10.81 -34.87
CA ASP A 300 17.23 -10.00 -33.73
C ASP A 300 16.84 -8.54 -33.91
N ARG A 301 16.82 -8.01 -35.14
CA ARG A 301 16.18 -6.72 -35.46
C ARG A 301 14.72 -6.70 -34.97
N ARG A 302 13.92 -7.73 -35.28
CA ARG A 302 12.53 -7.85 -34.79
C ARG A 302 12.42 -7.95 -33.26
N ARG A 303 13.33 -8.69 -32.61
CA ARG A 303 13.40 -8.80 -31.14
C ARG A 303 13.77 -7.47 -30.47
N ASN A 304 14.73 -6.74 -31.05
CA ASN A 304 15.32 -5.53 -30.51
C ASN A 304 14.48 -4.28 -30.76
N GLN A 305 13.67 -4.23 -31.82
CA GLN A 305 12.90 -3.04 -32.20
C GLN A 305 11.97 -2.56 -31.07
N GLY A 306 11.31 -3.47 -30.34
CA GLY A 306 10.47 -3.10 -29.19
C GLY A 306 11.26 -2.50 -28.02
N ARG A 307 12.42 -3.10 -27.71
CA ARG A 307 13.37 -2.65 -26.68
C ARG A 307 13.90 -1.25 -27.00
N PHE A 308 14.36 -1.06 -28.23
CA PHE A 308 14.87 0.21 -28.75
C PHE A 308 13.85 1.34 -28.67
N ASN A 309 12.62 1.09 -29.15
CA ASN A 309 11.52 2.06 -29.09
C ASN A 309 11.11 2.39 -27.64
N ARG A 310 11.22 1.45 -26.69
CA ARG A 310 11.01 1.73 -25.25
C ARG A 310 12.10 2.67 -24.72
N MET A 311 13.37 2.36 -24.97
CA MET A 311 14.52 3.13 -24.46
C MET A 311 14.49 4.59 -24.92
N ILE A 312 14.27 4.83 -26.21
CA ILE A 312 14.09 6.21 -26.72
C ILE A 312 12.87 6.86 -26.07
N ARG A 313 11.72 6.16 -25.99
CA ARG A 313 10.48 6.76 -25.44
C ARG A 313 10.66 7.22 -24.00
N VAL A 314 11.22 6.40 -23.10
CA VAL A 314 11.33 6.78 -21.68
C VAL A 314 12.25 7.97 -21.44
N ASN A 315 13.36 8.09 -22.19
CA ASN A 315 14.24 9.27 -22.15
C ASN A 315 13.62 10.53 -22.80
N MET A 316 12.47 10.42 -23.46
CA MET A 316 11.67 11.57 -23.91
C MET A 316 10.57 11.96 -22.92
N MET A 317 10.30 11.17 -21.86
CA MET A 317 9.23 11.45 -20.89
C MET A 317 9.70 12.46 -19.82
N VAL A 318 10.02 13.66 -20.29
CA VAL A 318 10.47 14.81 -19.49
C VAL A 318 9.28 15.70 -19.14
N VAL A 319 9.05 15.97 -17.86
CA VAL A 319 8.06 16.97 -17.43
C VAL A 319 8.65 18.37 -17.59
N ASN A 320 7.95 19.25 -18.30
CA ASN A 320 8.40 20.59 -18.65
C ASN A 320 7.22 21.53 -18.96
N ASP A 321 7.30 22.81 -18.56
CA ASP A 321 6.34 23.83 -18.99
C ASP A 321 6.60 24.33 -20.42
N GLN A 322 5.52 24.50 -21.18
CA GLN A 322 5.50 25.06 -22.53
C GLN A 322 4.76 26.42 -22.50
N ALA A 323 5.48 27.52 -22.25
CA ALA A 323 4.88 28.84 -21.97
C ALA A 323 3.87 29.35 -23.03
N ASN A 324 4.03 28.97 -24.30
CA ASN A 324 3.14 29.35 -25.40
C ASN A 324 1.85 28.49 -25.49
N ARG A 325 1.75 27.39 -24.73
CA ARG A 325 0.63 26.45 -24.77
C ARG A 325 -0.50 26.91 -23.84
N LYS A 326 -1.39 27.75 -24.37
CA LYS A 326 -2.60 28.21 -23.70
C LYS A 326 -3.79 27.26 -23.92
N ILE A 327 -4.62 27.10 -22.89
CA ILE A 327 -5.92 26.40 -23.01
C ILE A 327 -6.93 27.29 -23.75
N ARG A 328 -7.93 26.67 -24.37
CA ARG A 328 -9.07 27.34 -25.00
C ARG A 328 -10.38 26.68 -24.58
N LEU A 329 -11.45 27.46 -24.51
CA LEU A 329 -12.81 26.92 -24.36
C LEU A 329 -13.18 26.02 -25.55
N PRO A 330 -14.07 25.04 -25.36
CA PRO A 330 -14.44 24.09 -26.39
C PRO A 330 -15.21 24.78 -27.55
N HIS A 331 -15.38 24.07 -28.66
CA HIS A 331 -15.96 24.62 -29.90
C HIS A 331 -17.47 24.87 -29.84
N ASP A 332 -18.10 24.23 -28.87
CA ASP A 332 -19.52 24.07 -28.55
C ASP A 332 -19.86 24.67 -27.18
N TYR A 333 -18.97 25.53 -26.65
CA TYR A 333 -19.16 26.23 -25.38
C TYR A 333 -20.48 27.03 -25.38
N ALA A 334 -21.41 26.63 -24.52
CA ALA A 334 -22.82 27.05 -24.59
C ALA A 334 -23.15 28.35 -23.84
N TYR A 335 -22.23 28.87 -23.03
CA TYR A 335 -22.50 29.98 -22.10
C TYR A 335 -22.09 31.34 -22.68
N SER A 336 -22.81 32.40 -22.29
CA SER A 336 -22.66 33.75 -22.83
C SER A 336 -21.51 34.58 -22.22
N ASP A 337 -20.84 34.05 -21.20
CA ASP A 337 -19.78 34.72 -20.43
C ASP A 337 -18.38 34.63 -21.07
N ALA A 338 -18.27 33.91 -22.19
CA ALA A 338 -17.10 33.82 -23.05
C ALA A 338 -17.51 33.39 -24.48
N LYS A 339 -16.57 33.36 -25.43
CA LYS A 339 -16.81 32.87 -26.79
C LYS A 339 -16.18 31.49 -26.99
N PRO A 340 -16.81 30.54 -27.72
CA PRO A 340 -16.17 29.29 -28.10
C PRO A 340 -14.76 29.50 -28.69
N LYS A 341 -13.82 28.60 -28.37
CA LYS A 341 -12.40 28.67 -28.79
C LYS A 341 -11.61 29.89 -28.28
N SER A 342 -12.16 30.76 -27.43
CA SER A 342 -11.38 31.83 -26.78
C SER A 342 -10.30 31.25 -25.87
N VAL A 343 -9.18 31.95 -25.73
CA VAL A 343 -8.14 31.62 -24.75
C VAL A 343 -8.68 31.87 -23.35
N VAL A 344 -8.35 30.99 -22.39
CA VAL A 344 -8.63 31.19 -20.97
C VAL A 344 -7.33 31.46 -20.24
N GLU A 345 -7.31 32.52 -19.44
CA GLU A 345 -6.19 32.88 -18.58
C GLU A 345 -6.40 32.32 -17.16
N PRO A 346 -5.32 32.00 -16.43
CA PRO A 346 -5.42 31.24 -15.21
C PRO A 346 -5.97 32.05 -14.03
N LYS A 347 -6.94 31.49 -13.32
CA LYS A 347 -7.60 32.12 -12.16
C LYS A 347 -8.11 31.06 -11.17
N THR A 348 -7.98 31.35 -9.89
CA THR A 348 -8.30 30.44 -8.77
C THR A 348 -9.77 30.55 -8.34
N ILE A 349 -10.38 29.40 -8.02
CA ILE A 349 -11.81 29.28 -7.68
C ILE A 349 -12.12 29.38 -6.17
N PHE A 350 -11.09 29.41 -5.33
CA PHE A 350 -11.19 29.60 -3.88
C PHE A 350 -10.22 30.70 -3.39
N GLY A 351 -10.68 31.50 -2.43
CA GLY A 351 -9.87 32.53 -1.78
C GLY A 351 -9.44 33.65 -2.71
N GLU A 352 -8.24 34.19 -2.50
CA GLU A 352 -7.69 35.26 -3.32
C GLU A 352 -7.24 34.75 -4.71
N ALA A 353 -7.36 35.62 -5.71
CA ALA A 353 -6.86 35.38 -7.05
C ALA A 353 -5.31 35.37 -7.05
N VAL A 354 -4.69 34.26 -7.43
CA VAL A 354 -3.21 34.20 -7.45
C VAL A 354 -2.64 34.94 -8.65
N VAL A 355 -1.77 35.92 -8.38
CA VAL A 355 -0.96 36.59 -9.41
C VAL A 355 0.31 35.76 -9.67
N VAL A 356 0.58 35.49 -10.95
CA VAL A 356 1.85 34.91 -11.43
C VAL A 356 2.92 36.01 -11.40
N LYS A 357 4.06 35.74 -10.76
CA LYS A 357 5.15 36.70 -10.60
C LYS A 357 6.06 36.75 -11.83
N PRO A 358 6.82 37.84 -12.05
CA PRO A 358 7.86 37.86 -13.07
C PRO A 358 8.86 36.72 -12.86
N GLY A 359 9.05 35.89 -13.88
CA GLY A 359 9.93 34.71 -13.84
C GLY A 359 9.32 33.42 -13.28
N GLU A 360 8.09 33.45 -12.79
CA GLU A 360 7.36 32.28 -12.24
C GLU A 360 6.44 31.67 -13.32
N THR A 361 6.36 30.34 -13.41
CA THR A 361 5.38 29.69 -14.31
C THR A 361 3.96 29.69 -13.69
N PRO A 362 2.89 29.59 -14.49
CA PRO A 362 1.54 29.43 -13.95
C PRO A 362 1.42 28.23 -13.00
N ARG A 363 2.16 27.14 -13.25
CA ARG A 363 2.17 25.94 -12.42
C ARG A 363 2.87 26.15 -11.07
N GLU A 364 3.93 26.94 -11.04
CA GLU A 364 4.58 27.38 -9.79
C GLU A 364 3.68 28.31 -8.97
N ALA A 365 3.05 29.30 -9.62
CA ALA A 365 2.10 30.20 -8.96
C ALA A 365 0.91 29.42 -8.37
N PHE A 366 0.42 28.42 -9.10
CA PHE A 366 -0.63 27.51 -8.65
C PHE A 366 -0.19 26.66 -7.44
N ALA A 367 1.00 26.07 -7.46
CA ALA A 367 1.54 25.34 -6.31
C ALA A 367 1.64 26.24 -5.06
N ARG A 368 2.15 27.47 -5.23
CA ARG A 368 2.25 28.48 -4.17
C ARG A 368 0.90 28.89 -3.58
N TRP A 369 -0.17 28.94 -4.37
CA TRP A 369 -1.53 29.17 -3.89
C TRP A 369 -2.17 27.92 -3.26
N MET A 370 -1.94 26.74 -3.86
CA MET A 370 -2.46 25.45 -3.41
C MET A 370 -2.09 25.20 -1.96
N VAL A 371 -0.80 25.33 -1.63
CA VAL A 371 -0.28 24.96 -0.31
C VAL A 371 -0.26 26.12 0.70
N SER A 372 -0.85 27.26 0.34
CA SER A 372 -0.90 28.45 1.21
C SER A 372 -1.74 28.20 2.47
N LYS A 373 -1.30 28.72 3.63
CA LYS A 373 -2.11 28.71 4.86
C LYS A 373 -3.39 29.55 4.73
N ASN A 374 -3.45 30.46 3.75
CA ASN A 374 -4.65 31.25 3.44
C ASN A 374 -5.60 30.53 2.47
N ASN A 375 -5.21 29.38 1.92
CA ASN A 375 -6.11 28.54 1.12
C ASN A 375 -7.22 27.97 2.04
N PRO A 376 -8.52 28.20 1.74
CA PRO A 376 -9.63 27.82 2.63
C PRO A 376 -9.99 26.33 2.58
N ARG A 377 -9.38 25.58 1.65
CA ARG A 377 -9.64 24.15 1.41
C ARG A 377 -8.45 23.28 1.77
N PHE A 378 -7.22 23.65 1.41
CA PHE A 378 -6.03 22.79 1.54
C PHE A 378 -5.84 22.21 2.96
N ALA A 379 -5.74 23.07 3.97
CA ALA A 379 -5.55 22.66 5.36
C ALA A 379 -6.74 21.87 5.92
N LYS A 380 -7.97 22.27 5.56
CA LYS A 380 -9.22 21.61 5.98
C LYS A 380 -9.29 20.18 5.43
N THR A 381 -8.92 20.00 4.17
CA THR A 381 -8.96 18.73 3.47
C THR A 381 -7.96 17.72 4.04
N ILE A 382 -6.71 18.10 4.27
CA ILE A 382 -5.74 17.19 4.93
C ILE A 382 -6.13 16.90 6.39
N ALA A 383 -6.59 17.90 7.14
CA ALA A 383 -7.04 17.73 8.53
C ALA A 383 -8.23 16.76 8.66
N ASN A 384 -9.23 16.89 7.77
CA ASN A 384 -10.42 16.04 7.73
C ASN A 384 -10.10 14.62 7.18
N ARG A 385 -9.22 14.49 6.19
CA ARG A 385 -8.74 13.19 5.68
C ARG A 385 -8.03 12.39 6.78
N LEU A 386 -7.10 13.01 7.52
CA LEU A 386 -6.40 12.35 8.62
C LEU A 386 -7.34 12.05 9.80
N TRP A 387 -8.30 12.94 10.11
CA TRP A 387 -9.37 12.63 11.07
C TRP A 387 -10.17 11.38 10.65
N LYS A 388 -10.59 11.27 9.39
CA LYS A 388 -11.27 10.06 8.88
C LYS A 388 -10.39 8.81 9.00
N GLN A 389 -9.08 8.89 8.75
CA GLN A 389 -8.19 7.74 8.93
C GLN A 389 -8.14 7.28 10.39
N THR A 390 -8.06 8.20 11.35
CA THR A 390 -8.01 7.87 12.78
C THR A 390 -9.36 7.42 13.38
N PHE A 391 -10.48 7.99 12.93
CA PHE A 391 -11.81 7.76 13.54
C PHE A 391 -12.79 6.96 12.66
N GLY A 392 -12.45 6.65 11.42
CA GLY A 392 -13.30 5.97 10.43
C GLY A 392 -14.31 6.86 9.69
N ARG A 393 -14.70 8.00 10.27
CA ARG A 393 -15.60 8.98 9.66
C ARG A 393 -15.01 10.39 9.73
N GLY A 394 -15.17 11.16 8.66
CA GLY A 394 -14.77 12.57 8.59
C GLY A 394 -15.69 13.48 9.41
N GLN A 395 -15.19 14.66 9.79
CA GLN A 395 -16.03 15.80 10.24
C GLN A 395 -16.87 16.37 9.08
N ILE A 396 -16.39 16.19 7.84
CA ILE A 396 -17.13 16.39 6.59
C ILE A 396 -17.04 15.10 5.80
N GLU A 397 -18.17 14.62 5.26
CA GLU A 397 -18.26 13.47 4.36
C GLU A 397 -19.10 13.83 3.13
N PRO A 398 -18.70 13.40 1.91
CA PRO A 398 -17.44 12.70 1.58
C PRO A 398 -16.20 13.59 1.75
N VAL A 399 -15.10 13.02 2.24
CA VAL A 399 -13.82 13.74 2.44
C VAL A 399 -13.16 14.29 1.16
N ASP A 400 -13.70 13.94 -0.01
CA ASP A 400 -13.26 14.38 -1.33
C ASP A 400 -14.42 14.88 -2.21
N ASP A 401 -15.53 15.29 -1.60
CA ASP A 401 -16.69 15.91 -2.25
C ASP A 401 -17.30 17.05 -1.39
N MET A 402 -16.45 17.96 -0.92
CA MET A 402 -16.86 19.10 -0.11
C MET A 402 -17.32 20.25 -1.02
N MET A 403 -18.63 20.50 -1.05
CA MET A 403 -19.26 21.64 -1.73
C MET A 403 -19.07 22.93 -0.91
N ASP A 404 -19.40 24.11 -1.47
CA ASP A 404 -19.21 25.41 -0.80
C ASP A 404 -20.22 25.73 0.32
N ASP A 405 -21.34 25.01 0.38
CA ASP A 405 -22.33 25.04 1.48
C ASP A 405 -22.06 24.00 2.59
N THR A 406 -21.10 23.10 2.38
CA THR A 406 -20.93 21.91 3.23
C THR A 406 -20.39 22.26 4.61
N VAL A 407 -21.27 22.15 5.62
CA VAL A 407 -20.96 22.38 7.04
C VAL A 407 -20.43 21.10 7.68
N ALA A 408 -19.36 21.23 8.48
CA ALA A 408 -18.83 20.12 9.28
C ALA A 408 -19.77 19.78 10.45
N GLU A 409 -19.85 18.50 10.83
CA GLU A 409 -20.68 18.02 11.95
C GLU A 409 -20.43 18.80 13.25
N ASN A 410 -19.15 19.02 13.59
CA ASN A 410 -18.75 19.96 14.64
C ASN A 410 -17.87 21.07 14.01
N PRO A 411 -18.45 22.24 13.67
CA PRO A 411 -17.72 23.34 13.04
C PRO A 411 -16.60 23.93 13.90
N GLU A 412 -16.76 23.93 15.23
CA GLU A 412 -15.75 24.44 16.16
C GLU A 412 -14.54 23.50 16.22
N LEU A 413 -14.79 22.19 16.29
CA LEU A 413 -13.76 21.16 16.18
C LEU A 413 -13.06 21.22 14.81
N MET A 414 -13.78 21.25 13.69
CA MET A 414 -13.15 21.33 12.36
C MET A 414 -12.29 22.59 12.21
N LYS A 415 -12.71 23.72 12.78
CA LYS A 415 -11.91 24.96 12.83
C LYS A 415 -10.64 24.78 13.68
N HIS A 416 -10.71 24.09 14.81
CA HIS A 416 -9.54 23.78 15.63
C HIS A 416 -8.57 22.81 14.91
N LEU A 417 -9.08 21.75 14.30
CA LEU A 417 -8.30 20.78 13.51
C LEU A 417 -7.57 21.45 12.34
N GLU A 418 -8.24 22.37 11.62
CA GLU A 418 -7.62 23.17 10.55
C GLU A 418 -6.52 24.11 11.11
N ALA A 419 -6.76 24.74 12.27
CA ALA A 419 -5.79 25.60 12.93
C ALA A 419 -4.55 24.82 13.40
N GLU A 420 -4.72 23.62 13.96
CA GLU A 420 -3.61 22.76 14.39
C GLU A 420 -2.75 22.28 13.23
N MET A 421 -3.37 21.88 12.11
CA MET A 421 -2.67 21.56 10.87
C MET A 421 -1.81 22.74 10.37
N LYS A 422 -2.35 23.97 10.44
CA LYS A 422 -1.63 25.21 10.09
C LYS A 422 -0.55 25.56 11.12
N ARG A 423 -0.75 25.30 12.42
CA ARG A 423 0.21 25.53 13.52
C ARG A 423 1.42 24.60 13.39
N LEU A 424 1.18 23.33 13.09
CA LEU A 424 2.19 22.30 12.90
C LEU A 424 3.00 22.47 11.60
N ASN A 425 2.64 23.42 10.73
CA ASN A 425 3.20 23.57 9.38
C ASN A 425 3.04 22.30 8.55
N PHE A 426 1.84 21.69 8.55
CA PHE A 426 1.52 20.52 7.73
C PHE A 426 2.35 19.25 8.04
N ASP A 427 2.92 19.16 9.25
CA ASP A 427 3.55 17.98 9.84
C ASP A 427 2.46 16.93 10.17
N MET A 428 2.28 15.97 9.26
CA MET A 428 1.24 14.93 9.37
C MET A 428 1.48 13.99 10.56
N LYS A 429 2.73 13.67 10.88
CA LYS A 429 3.07 12.72 11.95
C LYS A 429 2.73 13.30 13.32
N GLU A 430 3.03 14.57 13.57
CA GLU A 430 2.63 15.26 14.82
C GLU A 430 1.12 15.51 14.89
N TYR A 431 0.45 15.74 13.76
CA TYR A 431 -1.01 15.87 13.75
C TYR A 431 -1.68 14.54 14.14
N LEU A 432 -1.21 13.42 13.61
CA LEU A 432 -1.67 12.08 14.01
C LEU A 432 -1.35 11.78 15.48
N ARG A 433 -0.16 12.18 15.95
CA ARG A 433 0.24 12.09 17.37
C ARG A 433 -0.75 12.81 18.30
N ILE A 434 -1.28 13.97 17.89
CA ILE A 434 -2.37 14.64 18.62
C ILE A 434 -3.61 13.74 18.67
N LEU A 435 -4.11 13.29 17.51
CA LEU A 435 -5.37 12.53 17.44
C LEU A 435 -5.33 11.25 18.28
N TYR A 436 -4.25 10.46 18.20
CA TYR A 436 -4.11 9.21 18.96
C TYR A 436 -3.99 9.40 20.49
N ASN A 437 -3.60 10.59 20.95
CA ASN A 437 -3.54 10.92 22.37
C ASN A 437 -4.88 11.43 22.94
N THR A 438 -5.91 11.65 22.11
CA THR A 438 -7.25 12.02 22.59
C THR A 438 -7.90 10.85 23.35
N LYS A 439 -8.67 11.16 24.40
CA LYS A 439 -9.57 10.19 25.05
C LYS A 439 -10.59 9.69 24.02
N THR A 440 -11.07 10.57 23.14
CA THR A 440 -12.02 10.25 22.07
C THR A 440 -11.50 9.11 21.19
N TYR A 441 -10.23 9.15 20.76
CA TYR A 441 -9.61 8.03 20.05
C TYR A 441 -9.43 6.79 20.93
N GLN A 442 -9.25 6.94 22.25
CA GLN A 442 -9.04 5.83 23.17
C GLN A 442 -10.33 5.27 23.81
N ARG A 443 -11.51 5.66 23.31
CA ARG A 443 -12.79 5.00 23.64
C ARG A 443 -13.02 3.76 22.78
N GLN A 444 -13.80 2.79 23.25
CA GLN A 444 -14.21 1.62 22.47
C GLN A 444 -14.94 2.05 21.19
N ALA A 445 -14.75 1.33 20.08
CA ALA A 445 -15.43 1.69 18.84
C ALA A 445 -16.94 1.46 18.95
N SER A 446 -17.73 2.32 18.28
CA SER A 446 -19.18 2.13 18.22
C SER A 446 -19.51 1.02 17.23
N THR A 447 -20.29 0.04 17.68
CA THR A 447 -20.71 -1.14 16.90
C THR A 447 -22.01 -0.92 16.12
N GLU A 448 -22.59 0.28 16.20
CA GLU A 448 -23.82 0.66 15.51
C GLU A 448 -23.48 1.47 14.24
N ASP A 449 -24.03 1.03 13.10
CA ASP A 449 -23.84 1.70 11.81
C ASP A 449 -24.72 2.95 11.71
N VAL A 450 -24.13 4.13 11.96
CA VAL A 450 -24.82 5.43 11.83
C VAL A 450 -24.81 5.89 10.37
N PRO A 451 -25.97 6.13 9.72
CA PRO A 451 -26.05 6.59 8.34
C PRO A 451 -25.24 7.86 8.03
N LEU A 452 -24.84 8.04 6.78
CA LEU A 452 -24.15 9.27 6.34
C LEU A 452 -25.03 10.53 6.43
N SER A 453 -26.36 10.36 6.46
CA SER A 453 -27.35 11.43 6.67
C SER A 453 -27.48 11.89 8.13
N GLU A 454 -26.94 11.13 9.09
CA GLU A 454 -27.06 11.40 10.52
C GLU A 454 -25.70 11.76 11.12
N TYR A 455 -25.68 12.64 12.13
CA TYR A 455 -24.45 13.03 12.81
C TYR A 455 -23.98 11.94 13.78
N TYR A 456 -22.70 11.63 13.75
CA TYR A 456 -22.09 10.55 14.51
C TYR A 456 -21.71 10.97 15.93
N HIS A 457 -21.38 12.25 16.13
CA HIS A 457 -20.96 12.89 17.38
C HIS A 457 -19.68 12.32 18.05
N PHE A 458 -19.09 11.27 17.47
CA PHE A 458 -17.81 10.63 17.86
C PHE A 458 -17.74 10.10 19.30
N PRO A 459 -18.75 9.36 19.83
CA PRO A 459 -18.70 8.75 21.17
C PRO A 459 -17.53 7.76 21.35
N GLY A 460 -16.98 7.28 20.24
CA GLY A 460 -15.66 6.65 20.07
C GLY A 460 -15.32 6.65 18.57
N PRO A 461 -14.29 5.91 18.14
CA PRO A 461 -14.09 5.62 16.71
C PRO A 461 -15.22 4.78 16.12
N VAL A 462 -15.40 4.79 14.80
CA VAL A 462 -16.25 3.81 14.10
C VAL A 462 -15.56 2.45 14.10
N LEU A 463 -16.33 1.37 14.29
CA LEU A 463 -15.87 0.00 14.09
C LEU A 463 -15.52 -0.22 12.61
N ARG A 464 -14.22 -0.17 12.29
CA ARG A 464 -13.72 -0.34 10.91
C ARG A 464 -13.35 -1.79 10.65
N ARG A 465 -13.56 -2.29 9.43
CA ARG A 465 -12.88 -3.52 9.00
C ARG A 465 -11.42 -3.19 8.66
N MET A 466 -10.52 -4.16 8.76
CA MET A 466 -9.18 -4.03 8.19
C MET A 466 -9.25 -3.81 6.66
N THR A 467 -8.40 -2.91 6.15
CA THR A 467 -8.09 -2.86 4.71
C THR A 467 -7.42 -4.14 4.23
N ALA A 468 -7.42 -4.37 2.92
CA ALA A 468 -6.71 -5.49 2.30
C ALA A 468 -5.23 -5.55 2.74
N GLU A 469 -4.57 -4.40 2.78
CA GLU A 469 -3.18 -4.24 3.20
C GLU A 469 -2.99 -4.53 4.69
N GLN A 470 -3.88 -4.05 5.58
CA GLN A 470 -3.82 -4.35 7.01
C GLN A 470 -4.01 -5.85 7.30
N ALA A 471 -4.95 -6.49 6.60
CA ALA A 471 -5.18 -7.92 6.74
C ALA A 471 -3.96 -8.73 6.24
N TRP A 472 -3.43 -8.39 5.06
CA TRP A 472 -2.25 -9.04 4.48
C TRP A 472 -1.01 -8.91 5.37
N ASP A 473 -0.68 -7.70 5.83
CA ASP A 473 0.49 -7.46 6.66
C ASP A 473 0.35 -8.09 8.06
N SER A 474 -0.88 -8.20 8.57
CA SER A 474 -1.17 -8.96 9.81
C SER A 474 -0.98 -10.47 9.62
N PHE A 475 -1.49 -11.06 8.53
CA PHE A 475 -1.20 -12.45 8.17
C PHE A 475 0.29 -12.71 7.95
N LEU A 476 1.00 -11.75 7.35
CA LEU A 476 2.44 -11.81 7.17
C LEU A 476 3.19 -11.78 8.51
N THR A 477 2.70 -11.04 9.50
CA THR A 477 3.23 -11.02 10.88
C THR A 477 3.06 -12.37 11.60
N LEU A 478 1.94 -13.07 11.35
CA LEU A 478 1.70 -14.43 11.84
C LEU A 478 2.59 -15.49 11.15
N ALA A 479 2.93 -15.26 9.88
CA ALA A 479 3.64 -16.23 9.04
C ALA A 479 5.17 -16.04 8.95
N VAL A 480 5.68 -14.81 9.10
CA VAL A 480 7.09 -14.47 8.84
C VAL A 480 7.70 -13.78 10.07
N VAL A 481 8.87 -14.24 10.52
CA VAL A 481 9.49 -13.80 11.78
C VAL A 481 9.96 -12.34 11.75
N LYS A 482 10.22 -11.79 10.55
CA LYS A 482 10.60 -10.39 10.29
C LYS A 482 10.03 -9.90 8.94
N PRO A 483 8.72 -9.59 8.86
CA PRO A 483 8.08 -9.14 7.61
C PRO A 483 8.70 -7.86 7.01
N GLU A 484 9.37 -7.07 7.84
CA GLU A 484 9.99 -5.77 7.52
C GLU A 484 11.40 -5.86 6.92
N GLU A 485 12.04 -7.05 6.93
CA GLU A 485 13.40 -7.24 6.44
C GLU A 485 13.51 -7.18 4.91
N TYR A 486 12.47 -7.68 4.22
CA TYR A 486 12.32 -7.49 2.78
C TYR A 486 11.96 -6.04 2.47
N ARG A 487 12.60 -5.52 1.41
CA ARG A 487 12.32 -4.21 0.79
C ARG A 487 12.49 -4.35 -0.71
N GLU A 488 11.99 -3.42 -1.50
CA GLU A 488 12.35 -3.31 -2.91
C GLU A 488 13.87 -3.06 -3.14
N LEU A 489 14.34 -3.26 -4.38
CA LEU A 489 15.65 -2.80 -4.82
C LEU A 489 15.65 -1.26 -4.91
N PRO A 490 16.79 -0.56 -4.74
CA PRO A 490 16.88 0.86 -5.01
C PRO A 490 16.46 1.14 -6.47
N ALA A 491 15.57 2.11 -6.69
CA ALA A 491 15.09 2.45 -8.03
C ALA A 491 16.25 2.92 -8.93
N GLU A 492 17.27 3.53 -8.32
CA GLU A 492 18.50 4.00 -8.94
C GLU A 492 19.12 2.92 -9.85
N MET A 493 19.11 1.65 -9.42
CA MET A 493 19.62 0.53 -10.21
C MET A 493 18.93 0.39 -11.58
N GLU A 494 17.59 0.43 -11.62
CA GLU A 494 16.86 0.34 -12.89
C GLU A 494 17.02 1.63 -13.72
N THR A 495 17.22 2.78 -13.06
CA THR A 495 17.45 4.06 -13.74
C THR A 495 18.84 4.16 -14.39
N GLU A 496 19.87 3.54 -13.80
CA GLU A 496 21.18 3.34 -14.42
C GLU A 496 21.14 2.49 -15.70
N ILE A 497 20.05 1.77 -15.97
CA ILE A 497 19.81 1.09 -17.24
C ILE A 497 19.16 2.06 -18.24
N ILE A 498 18.04 2.66 -17.83
CA ILE A 498 17.18 3.39 -18.76
C ILE A 498 17.64 4.82 -19.05
N SER A 499 18.45 5.44 -18.18
CA SER A 499 18.96 6.80 -18.35
C SER A 499 20.05 6.86 -19.41
N VAL A 500 19.72 7.34 -20.61
CA VAL A 500 20.63 7.47 -21.75
C VAL A 500 20.60 8.90 -22.29
N ASP A 501 21.76 9.55 -22.38
CA ASP A 501 21.88 10.87 -23.00
C ASP A 501 21.62 10.78 -24.51
N LEU A 502 20.37 11.03 -24.89
CA LEU A 502 19.91 11.00 -26.28
C LEU A 502 20.61 12.01 -27.18
N ASN A 503 21.30 13.04 -26.65
CA ASN A 503 22.12 13.91 -27.49
C ASN A 503 23.31 13.13 -28.07
N LYS A 504 24.03 12.39 -27.22
CA LYS A 504 25.34 11.79 -27.55
C LYS A 504 25.27 10.32 -27.96
N ALA A 505 24.37 9.53 -27.39
CA ALA A 505 24.35 8.09 -27.59
C ALA A 505 24.07 7.70 -29.05
N SER A 506 24.68 6.61 -29.50
CA SER A 506 24.37 5.93 -30.76
C SER A 506 23.25 4.89 -30.59
N ALA A 507 22.66 4.46 -31.71
CA ALA A 507 21.66 3.39 -31.69
C ALA A 507 22.20 2.06 -31.13
N ARG A 508 23.51 1.80 -31.21
CA ARG A 508 24.13 0.58 -30.64
C ARG A 508 24.18 0.64 -29.12
N GLU A 509 24.63 1.76 -28.55
CA GLU A 509 24.70 1.94 -27.09
C GLU A 509 23.30 1.90 -26.44
N VAL A 510 22.29 2.48 -27.11
CA VAL A 510 20.87 2.40 -26.69
C VAL A 510 20.35 0.95 -26.65
N LEU A 511 20.87 0.06 -27.52
CA LEU A 511 20.53 -1.37 -27.51
C LEU A 511 21.26 -2.15 -26.43
N ASP A 512 22.57 -1.93 -26.27
CA ASP A 512 23.41 -2.70 -25.34
C ASP A 512 23.10 -2.38 -23.87
N ALA A 513 22.68 -1.14 -23.59
CA ALA A 513 22.32 -0.68 -22.24
C ALA A 513 21.19 -1.52 -21.59
N ASP A 514 20.07 -1.74 -22.29
CA ASP A 514 18.95 -2.57 -21.76
C ASP A 514 19.26 -4.07 -21.80
N GLU A 515 20.28 -4.54 -22.52
CA GLU A 515 20.62 -5.97 -22.55
C GLU A 515 21.48 -6.39 -21.36
N GLN A 516 22.68 -5.81 -21.23
CA GLN A 516 23.68 -6.29 -20.26
C GLN A 516 23.25 -6.09 -18.80
N LYS A 517 22.68 -4.92 -18.47
CA LYS A 517 22.30 -4.59 -17.08
C LYS A 517 20.98 -5.23 -16.65
N ARG A 518 20.07 -5.52 -17.59
CA ARG A 518 18.73 -6.07 -17.26
C ARG A 518 18.83 -7.50 -16.74
N GLU A 519 19.66 -8.34 -17.37
CA GLU A 519 19.93 -9.69 -16.86
C GLU A 519 20.55 -9.64 -15.46
N GLU A 520 21.40 -8.65 -15.17
CA GLU A 520 21.94 -8.44 -13.84
C GLU A 520 20.85 -8.05 -12.82
N ILE A 521 19.96 -7.11 -13.13
CA ILE A 521 18.88 -6.73 -12.22
C ILE A 521 17.89 -7.88 -12.02
N ASP A 522 17.46 -8.57 -13.07
CA ASP A 522 16.52 -9.69 -12.94
C ASP A 522 17.16 -10.87 -12.16
N ARG A 523 18.46 -11.14 -12.35
CA ARG A 523 19.26 -12.07 -11.53
C ARG A 523 19.34 -11.62 -10.06
N THR A 524 19.51 -10.32 -9.82
CA THR A 524 19.67 -9.71 -8.49
C THR A 524 18.35 -9.72 -7.71
N ARG A 525 17.26 -9.32 -8.38
CA ARG A 525 15.87 -9.44 -7.93
C ARG A 525 15.54 -10.89 -7.59
N TYR A 526 15.83 -11.84 -8.49
CA TYR A 526 15.62 -13.27 -8.25
C TYR A 526 16.40 -13.79 -7.04
N LYS A 527 17.72 -13.51 -6.94
CA LYS A 527 18.55 -13.91 -5.79
C LYS A 527 17.96 -13.44 -4.46
N ARG A 528 17.41 -12.22 -4.44
CA ARG A 528 16.84 -11.59 -3.24
C ARG A 528 15.45 -12.13 -2.90
N GLU A 529 14.50 -12.08 -3.83
CA GLU A 529 13.12 -12.55 -3.65
C GLU A 529 13.05 -14.04 -3.30
N LYS A 530 14.00 -14.86 -3.76
CA LYS A 530 14.02 -16.30 -3.50
C LYS A 530 14.06 -16.66 -2.01
N LYS A 531 14.66 -15.84 -1.15
CA LYS A 531 14.64 -16.06 0.31
C LYS A 531 13.27 -15.77 0.96
N TYR A 532 12.36 -15.10 0.23
CA TYR A 532 11.05 -14.64 0.72
C TYR A 532 9.88 -15.16 -0.14
N LYS A 533 10.09 -16.15 -1.01
CA LYS A 533 9.04 -16.66 -1.91
C LYS A 533 8.45 -17.98 -1.42
N TYR A 534 7.14 -17.98 -1.16
CA TYR A 534 6.35 -19.14 -0.77
C TYR A 534 5.39 -19.53 -1.89
N LYS A 535 5.52 -20.76 -2.42
CA LYS A 535 4.70 -21.28 -3.54
C LYS A 535 4.61 -20.31 -4.75
N GLY A 536 5.65 -19.50 -4.96
CA GLY A 536 5.75 -18.47 -6.01
C GLY A 536 5.34 -17.04 -5.58
N GLN A 537 4.49 -16.91 -4.56
CA GLN A 537 4.08 -15.64 -3.97
C GLN A 537 5.21 -15.01 -3.15
N LEU A 538 5.43 -13.71 -3.28
CA LEU A 538 6.41 -12.97 -2.49
C LEU A 538 5.81 -12.61 -1.13
N LEU A 539 6.42 -13.09 -0.04
CA LEU A 539 6.04 -12.80 1.33
C LEU A 539 6.73 -11.51 1.79
N ALA A 540 6.11 -10.37 1.45
CA ALA A 540 6.56 -9.04 1.81
C ALA A 540 5.39 -8.12 2.15
N ARG A 541 5.65 -7.08 2.94
CA ARG A 541 4.70 -6.00 3.26
C ARG A 541 4.02 -5.48 2.01
N ALA A 542 2.74 -5.11 2.08
CA ALA A 542 1.98 -4.62 0.92
C ALA A 542 2.65 -3.42 0.22
N SER A 543 3.38 -2.59 0.96
CA SER A 543 4.15 -1.45 0.43
C SER A 543 5.42 -1.82 -0.35
N GLU A 544 5.81 -3.10 -0.36
CA GLU A 544 6.98 -3.65 -1.05
C GLU A 544 6.56 -4.62 -2.18
N LEU A 545 5.26 -4.77 -2.42
CA LEU A 545 4.68 -5.56 -3.51
C LEU A 545 4.33 -4.66 -4.73
N PRO A 546 4.21 -5.25 -5.94
CA PRO A 546 3.80 -4.50 -7.13
C PRO A 546 2.47 -3.76 -6.96
N SER A 547 2.32 -2.60 -7.61
CA SER A 547 1.13 -1.75 -7.46
C SER A 547 0.44 -1.42 -8.80
N PRO A 548 -0.83 -1.84 -9.00
CA PRO A 548 -1.56 -2.87 -8.24
C PRO A 548 -0.95 -4.27 -8.43
N VAL A 549 -1.19 -5.19 -7.50
CA VAL A 549 -0.87 -6.62 -7.70
C VAL A 549 -1.87 -7.31 -8.64
N SER A 550 -1.56 -8.54 -9.06
CA SER A 550 -2.46 -9.42 -9.83
C SER A 550 -3.86 -9.53 -9.18
N PRO A 551 -4.96 -9.54 -9.97
CA PRO A 551 -6.32 -9.82 -9.47
C PRO A 551 -6.46 -11.10 -8.64
N SER A 552 -5.61 -12.11 -8.90
CA SER A 552 -5.56 -13.39 -8.16
C SER A 552 -4.81 -13.35 -6.82
N HIS A 553 -4.19 -12.21 -6.46
CA HIS A 553 -3.49 -12.05 -5.19
C HIS A 553 -4.48 -11.68 -4.07
N PHE A 554 -4.18 -12.11 -2.84
CA PHE A 554 -4.95 -11.80 -1.62
C PHE A 554 -5.44 -10.35 -1.60
N LEU A 555 -4.53 -9.39 -1.77
CA LEU A 555 -4.84 -7.96 -1.73
C LEU A 555 -5.99 -7.55 -2.66
N ARG A 556 -5.99 -7.94 -3.94
CA ARG A 556 -7.09 -7.59 -4.86
C ARG A 556 -8.40 -8.32 -4.51
N THR A 557 -8.33 -9.57 -4.06
CA THR A 557 -9.53 -10.31 -3.58
C THR A 557 -10.12 -9.66 -2.31
N PHE A 558 -9.28 -9.10 -1.45
CA PHE A 558 -9.67 -8.40 -0.22
C PHE A 558 -9.95 -6.90 -0.41
N GLY A 559 -9.99 -6.41 -1.65
CA GLY A 559 -10.48 -5.07 -1.98
C GLY A 559 -9.41 -3.97 -2.11
N GLN A 560 -8.13 -4.32 -2.32
CA GLN A 560 -7.14 -3.34 -2.77
C GLN A 560 -7.59 -2.68 -4.09
N SER A 561 -7.49 -1.35 -4.09
CA SER A 561 -7.69 -0.47 -5.25
C SER A 561 -6.78 -0.84 -6.44
N ASP A 562 -7.32 -0.80 -7.67
CA ASP A 562 -6.50 -0.69 -8.90
C ASP A 562 -5.85 0.69 -9.04
N ARG A 563 -6.40 1.70 -8.34
CA ARG A 563 -5.98 3.09 -8.33
C ARG A 563 -6.27 3.84 -9.62
N GLU A 564 -7.21 3.34 -10.42
CA GLU A 564 -7.75 4.07 -11.57
C GLU A 564 -8.56 5.29 -11.11
N LEU A 565 -9.25 5.18 -9.98
CA LEU A 565 -9.96 6.26 -9.27
C LEU A 565 -9.31 6.56 -7.91
N ILE A 566 -9.57 7.76 -7.36
CA ILE A 566 -9.09 8.17 -6.04
C ILE A 566 -9.82 7.37 -4.96
N SER A 567 -9.06 6.74 -4.06
CA SER A 567 -9.60 6.00 -2.89
C SER A 567 -10.59 4.89 -3.28
N ALA A 568 -10.23 4.08 -4.27
CA ALA A 568 -11.10 3.03 -4.82
C ALA A 568 -11.01 1.68 -4.09
N SER A 569 -10.32 1.62 -2.95
CA SER A 569 -10.31 0.44 -2.07
C SER A 569 -11.71 0.12 -1.54
N SER A 570 -12.01 -1.17 -1.32
CA SER A 570 -13.25 -1.63 -0.70
C SER A 570 -12.97 -2.49 0.53
N ASP A 571 -13.66 -2.21 1.63
CA ASP A 571 -13.69 -3.02 2.85
C ASP A 571 -14.87 -4.01 2.89
N SER A 572 -15.71 -4.03 1.85
CA SER A 572 -16.90 -4.87 1.78
C SER A 572 -16.63 -6.38 1.85
N GLY A 573 -17.54 -7.11 2.51
CA GLY A 573 -17.51 -8.57 2.59
C GLY A 573 -17.92 -9.22 1.26
N SER A 574 -17.15 -10.20 0.79
CA SER A 574 -17.46 -10.91 -0.47
C SER A 574 -17.21 -12.42 -0.39
N VAL A 575 -17.99 -13.19 -1.17
CA VAL A 575 -17.82 -14.65 -1.25
C VAL A 575 -16.40 -15.07 -1.70
N PRO A 576 -15.75 -14.37 -2.67
CA PRO A 576 -14.35 -14.63 -2.99
C PRO A 576 -13.37 -14.52 -1.81
N GLN A 577 -13.55 -13.58 -0.87
CA GLN A 577 -12.71 -13.47 0.33
C GLN A 577 -12.83 -14.72 1.21
N VAL A 578 -14.06 -15.18 1.43
CA VAL A 578 -14.33 -16.39 2.23
C VAL A 578 -13.74 -17.63 1.55
N LEU A 579 -13.96 -17.80 0.24
CA LEU A 579 -13.37 -18.91 -0.51
C LEU A 579 -11.83 -18.88 -0.52
N PHE A 580 -11.23 -17.69 -0.49
CA PHE A 580 -9.77 -17.52 -0.36
C PHE A 580 -9.28 -17.90 1.05
N MET A 581 -10.04 -17.65 2.12
CA MET A 581 -9.68 -18.13 3.47
C MET A 581 -9.79 -19.65 3.63
N PHE A 582 -10.64 -20.32 2.85
CA PHE A 582 -10.71 -21.79 2.84
C PHE A 582 -9.62 -22.45 1.97
N ASN A 583 -9.26 -21.87 0.82
CA ASN A 583 -8.44 -22.55 -0.19
C ASN A 583 -7.11 -21.85 -0.54
N GLY A 584 -6.86 -20.66 0.01
CA GLY A 584 -5.71 -19.82 -0.33
C GLY A 584 -4.42 -20.21 0.41
N PRO A 585 -3.25 -19.75 -0.07
CA PRO A 585 -1.96 -20.08 0.54
C PRO A 585 -1.76 -19.47 1.94
N VAL A 586 -2.54 -18.44 2.31
CA VAL A 586 -2.39 -17.64 3.53
C VAL A 586 -2.61 -18.44 4.81
N THR A 587 -3.60 -19.32 4.85
CA THR A 587 -3.84 -20.19 6.01
C THR A 587 -2.74 -21.24 6.16
N HIS A 588 -2.27 -21.82 5.04
CA HIS A 588 -1.20 -22.80 5.06
C HIS A 588 0.17 -22.22 5.50
N MET A 589 0.56 -21.03 5.02
CA MET A 589 1.85 -20.42 5.40
C MET A 589 1.96 -20.05 6.89
N MET A 590 0.82 -19.84 7.58
CA MET A 590 0.82 -19.65 9.03
C MET A 590 0.99 -20.96 9.82
N LEU A 591 0.53 -22.09 9.28
CA LEU A 591 0.58 -23.39 9.96
C LEU A 591 1.84 -24.22 9.62
N GLU A 592 2.66 -23.78 8.67
CA GLU A 592 3.91 -24.44 8.33
C GLU A 592 5.02 -24.22 9.37
N LYS A 593 5.85 -25.25 9.55
CA LYS A 593 6.96 -25.25 10.50
C LYS A 593 7.96 -24.14 10.17
N GLY A 594 8.18 -23.23 11.12
CA GLY A 594 9.06 -22.07 10.97
C GLY A 594 8.31 -20.74 10.89
N SER A 595 6.98 -20.76 10.76
CA SER A 595 6.15 -19.56 10.86
C SER A 595 6.23 -18.92 12.26
N THR A 596 5.93 -17.61 12.37
CA THR A 596 5.97 -16.90 13.67
C THR A 596 5.03 -17.55 14.69
N ILE A 597 3.79 -17.84 14.31
CA ILE A 597 2.82 -18.46 15.23
C ILE A 597 3.19 -19.91 15.58
N TYR A 598 3.69 -20.70 14.63
CA TYR A 598 4.18 -22.06 14.92
C TYR A 598 5.34 -22.04 15.93
N ASN A 599 6.30 -21.13 15.74
CA ASN A 599 7.47 -20.99 16.60
C ASN A 599 7.07 -20.52 18.02
N ASN A 600 6.15 -19.55 18.12
CA ASN A 600 5.64 -19.12 19.43
C ASN A 600 4.97 -20.29 20.19
N VAL A 601 4.13 -21.07 19.51
CA VAL A 601 3.35 -22.16 20.13
C VAL A 601 4.26 -23.33 20.56
N ILE A 602 5.22 -23.74 19.74
CA ILE A 602 6.08 -24.90 20.04
C ILE A 602 7.10 -24.64 21.19
N GLU A 603 7.30 -23.37 21.58
CA GLU A 603 8.07 -23.00 22.77
C GLU A 603 7.27 -23.10 24.09
N SER A 604 5.96 -23.38 24.02
CA SER A 604 5.06 -23.47 25.19
C SER A 604 5.24 -24.77 25.98
N LYS A 605 5.15 -24.70 27.30
CA LYS A 605 5.42 -25.82 28.23
C LYS A 605 4.17 -26.58 28.66
N SER A 606 2.99 -26.07 28.32
CA SER A 606 1.69 -26.67 28.65
C SER A 606 0.64 -26.33 27.60
N LEU A 607 -0.44 -27.11 27.53
CA LEU A 607 -1.57 -26.85 26.65
C LEU A 607 -2.18 -25.45 26.89
N LYS A 608 -2.39 -25.08 28.16
CA LYS A 608 -2.91 -23.76 28.55
C LYS A 608 -2.00 -22.63 28.06
N GLU A 609 -0.69 -22.74 28.26
CA GLU A 609 0.28 -21.75 27.75
C GLU A 609 0.25 -21.67 26.22
N GLY A 610 0.15 -22.81 25.52
CA GLY A 610 0.01 -22.86 24.07
C GLY A 610 -1.24 -22.12 23.55
N ILE A 611 -2.38 -22.28 24.20
CA ILE A 611 -3.62 -21.57 23.86
C ILE A 611 -3.50 -20.07 24.17
N GLU A 612 -3.00 -19.71 25.36
CA GLU A 612 -2.73 -18.31 25.71
C GLU A 612 -1.80 -17.64 24.68
N VAL A 613 -0.77 -18.35 24.21
CA VAL A 613 0.13 -17.89 23.15
C VAL A 613 -0.59 -17.72 21.82
N VAL A 614 -1.47 -18.63 21.40
CA VAL A 614 -2.28 -18.47 20.17
C VAL A 614 -3.12 -17.19 20.23
N PHE A 615 -3.91 -17.01 21.29
CA PHE A 615 -4.76 -15.82 21.47
C PHE A 615 -3.93 -14.53 21.54
N MET A 616 -2.84 -14.52 22.32
CA MET A 616 -1.93 -13.37 22.44
C MET A 616 -1.11 -13.10 21.16
N THR A 617 -1.06 -14.04 20.21
CA THR A 617 -0.44 -13.86 18.89
C THR A 617 -1.45 -13.35 17.85
N ILE A 618 -2.71 -13.80 17.89
CA ILE A 618 -3.73 -13.50 16.86
C ILE A 618 -4.60 -12.29 17.24
N LEU A 619 -5.13 -12.26 18.47
CA LEU A 619 -6.07 -11.26 18.97
C LEU A 619 -5.42 -10.26 19.94
N ASN A 620 -4.20 -10.54 20.41
CA ASN A 620 -3.40 -9.69 21.30
C ASN A 620 -3.98 -9.51 22.72
N ARG A 621 -4.87 -10.42 23.12
CA ARG A 621 -5.38 -10.57 24.50
C ARG A 621 -5.26 -12.02 24.96
N TYR A 622 -5.53 -12.26 26.23
CA TYR A 622 -5.76 -13.60 26.76
C TYR A 622 -7.16 -14.11 26.36
N PRO A 623 -7.36 -15.45 26.26
CA PRO A 623 -8.69 -16.04 26.15
C PRO A 623 -9.48 -15.84 27.46
N ASP A 624 -10.80 -15.82 27.36
CA ASP A 624 -11.68 -15.98 28.53
C ASP A 624 -11.78 -17.46 28.98
N SER A 625 -12.62 -17.76 29.98
CA SER A 625 -12.79 -19.11 30.53
C SER A 625 -13.37 -20.12 29.53
N ASP A 626 -14.25 -19.64 28.66
CA ASP A 626 -15.08 -20.48 27.80
C ASP A 626 -14.35 -20.69 26.46
N GLU A 627 -13.71 -19.64 25.95
CA GLU A 627 -12.73 -19.71 24.86
C GLU A 627 -11.56 -20.65 25.19
N LEU A 628 -10.97 -20.54 26.38
CA LEU A 628 -9.89 -21.42 26.81
C LEU A 628 -10.37 -22.87 26.89
N LYS A 629 -11.57 -23.10 27.44
CA LYS A 629 -12.16 -24.44 27.55
C LYS A 629 -12.38 -25.05 26.16
N LEU A 630 -13.04 -24.33 25.25
CA LEU A 630 -13.33 -24.81 23.89
C LEU A 630 -12.03 -25.11 23.11
N ALA A 631 -11.01 -24.26 23.26
CA ALA A 631 -9.71 -24.50 22.64
C ALA A 631 -8.98 -25.71 23.26
N MET A 632 -9.12 -25.96 24.57
CA MET A 632 -8.59 -27.18 25.21
C MET A 632 -9.30 -28.43 24.68
N GLU A 633 -10.63 -28.47 24.65
CA GLU A 633 -11.42 -29.61 24.18
C GLU A 633 -11.10 -29.96 22.71
N GLU A 634 -10.95 -28.95 21.85
CA GLU A 634 -10.56 -29.11 20.44
C GLU A 634 -9.12 -29.65 20.27
N ILE A 635 -8.17 -29.15 21.05
CA ILE A 635 -6.76 -29.58 20.96
C ILE A 635 -6.52 -30.95 21.63
N GLU A 636 -7.24 -31.29 22.69
CA GLU A 636 -7.19 -32.63 23.30
C GLU A 636 -7.81 -33.68 22.37
N THR A 637 -8.86 -33.33 21.62
CA THR A 637 -9.51 -34.20 20.64
C THR A 637 -8.67 -34.38 19.36
N ASN A 638 -8.19 -33.29 18.77
CA ASN A 638 -7.58 -33.28 17.43
C ASN A 638 -6.05 -33.05 17.43
N GLY A 639 -5.42 -32.92 18.60
CA GLY A 639 -3.97 -32.78 18.77
C GLY A 639 -3.40 -31.59 17.99
N ALA A 640 -2.37 -31.86 17.19
CA ALA A 640 -1.74 -30.84 16.33
C ALA A 640 -2.69 -30.25 15.27
N ALA A 641 -3.73 -30.98 14.85
CA ALA A 641 -4.76 -30.44 13.96
C ALA A 641 -5.70 -29.48 14.70
N GLY A 642 -5.99 -29.74 15.98
CA GLY A 642 -6.80 -28.86 16.83
C GLY A 642 -6.18 -27.47 16.99
N TYR A 643 -4.85 -27.37 17.12
CA TYR A 643 -4.16 -26.07 17.08
C TYR A 643 -4.40 -25.33 15.75
N GLY A 644 -4.37 -26.05 14.63
CA GLY A 644 -4.69 -25.50 13.31
C GLY A 644 -6.14 -25.01 13.21
N ASN A 645 -7.08 -25.77 13.77
CA ASN A 645 -8.51 -25.43 13.80
C ASN A 645 -8.78 -24.18 14.66
N VAL A 646 -8.18 -24.09 15.86
CA VAL A 646 -8.28 -22.90 16.73
C VAL A 646 -7.66 -21.67 16.06
N ILE A 647 -6.47 -21.79 15.47
CA ILE A 647 -5.82 -20.70 14.73
C ILE A 647 -6.71 -20.24 13.56
N TRP A 648 -7.25 -21.18 12.77
CA TRP A 648 -8.13 -20.88 11.64
C TRP A 648 -9.43 -20.21 12.08
N ALA A 649 -10.06 -20.67 13.15
CA ALA A 649 -11.27 -20.06 13.69
C ALA A 649 -11.01 -18.60 14.11
N LEU A 650 -9.94 -18.37 14.88
CA LEU A 650 -9.61 -17.04 15.41
C LEU A 650 -9.36 -16.02 14.30
N VAL A 651 -8.61 -16.36 13.25
CA VAL A 651 -8.36 -15.40 12.13
C VAL A 651 -9.58 -15.13 11.24
N ASN A 652 -10.67 -15.88 11.39
CA ASN A 652 -11.95 -15.62 10.71
C ASN A 652 -12.98 -14.93 11.63
N THR A 653 -12.64 -14.63 12.88
CA THR A 653 -13.53 -13.88 13.79
C THR A 653 -13.71 -12.42 13.37
N ARG A 654 -14.82 -11.81 13.83
CA ARG A 654 -14.99 -10.35 13.74
C ARG A 654 -13.93 -9.59 14.54
N GLU A 655 -13.45 -10.13 15.65
CA GLU A 655 -12.37 -9.52 16.44
C GLU A 655 -11.02 -9.52 15.71
N PHE A 656 -10.74 -10.57 14.92
CA PHE A 656 -9.56 -10.53 14.06
C PHE A 656 -9.74 -9.52 12.92
N LEU A 657 -10.86 -9.59 12.20
CA LEU A 657 -11.06 -8.85 10.94
C LEU A 657 -11.39 -7.35 11.10
N PHE A 658 -11.72 -6.88 12.30
CA PHE A 658 -12.11 -5.49 12.56
C PHE A 658 -11.17 -4.80 13.57
N ILE A 659 -11.08 -3.48 13.41
CA ILE A 659 -10.37 -2.54 14.25
C ILE A 659 -11.39 -2.00 15.27
N GLN A 660 -11.49 -2.68 16.41
CA GLN A 660 -12.38 -2.37 17.54
C GLN A 660 -11.90 -1.22 18.42
#